data_AF-A0A1G7WY82-F1
#
_entry.id   AF-A0A1G7WY82-F1
#
_cell.length_a   1.000
_cell.length_b   1.000
_cell.length_c   1.000
_cell.angle_alpha   90.00
_cell.angle_beta   90.00
_cell.angle_gamma   90.00
#
_symmetry.space_group_name_H-M   'P 1'
#
loop_
_entity.id
_entity.type
_entity.pdbx_description
1 polymer ?
#
loop_
_entity_poly.entity_id
_entity_poly.type
_entity_poly.pdbx_seq_one_letter_code
_entity_poly.pdbx_strand_id
1 'polypeptide(L)'
;MLNNFKIFPVEFTPLEQAQALVLLDEANRASITYKGSYQSSWLLCDVHSKVWRISKGNETRDFSGEIKGFYEYNWATKLYDGTELTDKINQEALHGLQRLAFLARELPRGPDTLSTYKNFLWSLNFLIRWCYLHSDILNPRQYLFSKLEHNHFVDLFTQLGEGGTAFALRYPEQFMRTVFPFVLGRDPSLDELANPLSINFDDRKSVRDWFSSHGEMERVMRTERTFTIKKSTIARLLGVDVKFVRGGQRWRAFLNQFSISDELRDDQTILTSSRREHKSQRDLSSNEMRDSGTKEKTLQKYYDDIKHIVSLHRNLPNFCPHPIHFNPKKLRRVIIEVSVVSSRTPWIPLDIALAYTTQALQWIHVYGKDLVTTFLYAYRELHARGLLISGPEPDKEAPTKADYVTAARSLAAARDKFVQSLEIPESLRALKLEGWGCHVHLNGNKAFSKLRDNPSLLDALMILVGAITIVVATMKPIRESEFRALKRDCLLFVDGDGYWLSQDMRKKNVGDVWPKDARPIPTVAATALQLLKVLTDELKNILNVEDPWILDSLLTLPSFGRYEAEVDGTLSTHQLNGILDAFCDHVALPPDATGRRWYLRIHEMRKSFLITFFWMYRYSNLDAARWIAGHNNPEHLYTYIQANFPGDELPAIEAEYASQILRDYDRCSTSEKLKNIDALHQEVCTHFSVGDVSLVDDETLRAWLEIQFSTGEFEILPYSIKNPDGGLRTEIGFRITPI
;
A
#
# COMPACT_ATOMS: atom_id res chain seq x y z
N MET A 1 -3.17 -33.47 -34.64
CA MET A 1 -3.31 -34.85 -34.15
C MET A 1 -2.11 -35.21 -33.28
N LEU A 2 -2.19 -35.01 -31.96
CA LEU A 2 -1.31 -35.61 -30.94
C LEU A 2 -2.09 -35.61 -29.61
N ASN A 3 -3.17 -36.39 -29.57
CA ASN A 3 -3.80 -36.84 -28.32
C ASN A 3 -2.99 -38.04 -27.83
N ASN A 4 -1.88 -37.78 -27.14
CA ASN A 4 -1.28 -38.79 -26.28
C ASN A 4 -1.82 -38.58 -24.87
N PHE A 5 -2.59 -39.55 -24.40
CA PHE A 5 -3.00 -39.69 -23.01
C PHE A 5 -1.77 -39.56 -22.11
N LYS A 6 -1.60 -38.40 -21.46
CA LYS A 6 -0.63 -38.24 -20.38
C LYS A 6 -1.24 -38.92 -19.15
N ILE A 7 -0.77 -40.12 -18.87
CA ILE A 7 -1.20 -40.91 -17.71
C ILE A 7 -0.64 -40.22 -16.47
N PHE A 8 -1.49 -39.51 -15.73
CA PHE A 8 -1.17 -39.06 -14.39
C PHE A 8 -1.22 -40.26 -13.42
N PRO A 9 -0.40 -40.29 -12.36
CA PRO A 9 -0.51 -41.31 -11.32
C PRO A 9 -1.95 -41.36 -10.77
N VAL A 10 -2.45 -42.56 -10.45
CA VAL A 10 -3.84 -42.81 -9.99
C VAL A 10 -4.20 -42.01 -8.73
N GLU A 11 -3.19 -41.52 -8.01
CA GLU A 11 -3.29 -40.74 -6.77
C GLU A 11 -3.59 -39.25 -6.97
N PHE A 12 -3.48 -38.71 -8.20
CA PHE A 12 -3.75 -37.29 -8.44
C PHE A 12 -5.25 -37.03 -8.60
N THR A 13 -5.80 -36.15 -7.78
CA THR A 13 -7.18 -35.65 -7.93
C THR A 13 -7.36 -34.90 -9.26
N PRO A 14 -8.60 -34.78 -9.79
CA PRO A 14 -8.85 -34.04 -11.04
C PRO A 14 -8.33 -32.59 -11.03
N LEU A 15 -8.34 -31.94 -9.85
CA LEU A 15 -7.80 -30.60 -9.67
C LEU A 15 -6.26 -30.59 -9.79
N GLU A 16 -5.59 -31.56 -9.20
CA GLU A 16 -4.12 -31.69 -9.27
C GLU A 16 -3.64 -32.06 -10.67
N GLN A 17 -4.41 -32.88 -11.40
CA GLN A 17 -4.15 -33.18 -12.82
C GLN A 17 -4.27 -31.90 -13.67
N ALA A 18 -5.30 -31.09 -13.46
CA ALA A 18 -5.46 -29.81 -14.15
C ALA A 18 -4.31 -28.84 -13.82
N GLN A 19 -3.91 -28.74 -12.54
CA GLN A 19 -2.76 -27.92 -12.12
C GLN A 19 -1.45 -28.41 -12.74
N ALA A 20 -1.19 -29.71 -12.78
CA ALA A 20 -0.01 -30.30 -13.39
C ALA A 20 0.03 -30.05 -14.91
N LEU A 21 -1.11 -30.11 -15.60
CA LEU A 21 -1.21 -29.76 -17.02
C LEU A 21 -0.89 -28.29 -17.27
N VAL A 22 -1.40 -27.38 -16.43
CA VAL A 22 -1.07 -25.95 -16.51
C VAL A 22 0.42 -25.72 -16.30
N LEU A 23 1.03 -26.32 -15.29
CA LEU A 23 2.48 -26.21 -15.02
C LEU A 23 3.33 -26.78 -16.18
N LEU A 24 2.89 -27.87 -16.80
CA LEU A 24 3.54 -28.45 -17.98
C LEU A 24 3.41 -27.54 -19.20
N ASP A 25 2.25 -26.92 -19.42
CA ASP A 25 2.05 -25.96 -20.51
C ASP A 25 2.88 -24.68 -20.28
N GLU A 26 2.92 -24.17 -19.05
CA GLU A 26 3.80 -23.07 -18.65
C GLU A 26 5.28 -23.40 -18.88
N ALA A 27 5.72 -24.59 -18.49
CA ALA A 27 7.09 -25.05 -18.71
C ALA A 27 7.42 -25.17 -20.22
N ASN A 28 6.47 -25.63 -21.03
CA ASN A 28 6.61 -25.71 -22.48
C ASN A 28 6.65 -24.32 -23.15
N ARG A 29 5.78 -23.40 -22.73
CA ARG A 29 5.78 -22.01 -23.22
C ARG A 29 7.08 -21.28 -22.83
N ALA A 30 7.59 -21.54 -21.63
CA ALA A 30 8.89 -21.02 -21.19
C ALA A 30 10.07 -21.66 -21.94
N SER A 31 9.90 -22.84 -22.55
CA SER A 31 10.95 -23.57 -23.26
C SER A 31 10.94 -23.37 -24.78
N ILE A 32 10.12 -22.46 -25.33
CA ILE A 32 10.09 -22.13 -26.75
C ILE A 32 10.28 -20.61 -26.94
N THR A 33 11.05 -20.20 -27.95
CA THR A 33 11.21 -18.78 -28.31
C THR A 33 9.88 -18.22 -28.80
N TYR A 34 9.46 -17.06 -28.29
CA TYR A 34 8.21 -16.41 -28.69
C TYR A 34 8.22 -16.05 -30.17
N LYS A 35 7.17 -16.46 -30.90
CA LYS A 35 6.98 -16.20 -32.34
C LYS A 35 5.68 -15.44 -32.65
N GLY A 36 5.01 -14.89 -31.64
CA GLY A 36 3.75 -14.16 -31.82
C GLY A 36 3.96 -12.75 -32.38
N SER A 37 2.85 -12.07 -32.71
CA SER A 37 2.82 -10.75 -33.35
C SER A 37 3.01 -9.56 -32.40
N TYR A 38 3.40 -9.78 -31.13
CA TYR A 38 3.43 -8.75 -30.09
C TYR A 38 2.08 -8.03 -29.88
N GLN A 39 0.99 -8.77 -30.07
CA GLN A 39 -0.37 -8.34 -29.80
C GLN A 39 -0.93 -9.19 -28.66
N SER A 40 -1.67 -8.56 -27.75
CA SER A 40 -2.34 -9.26 -26.66
C SER A 40 -3.59 -8.50 -26.23
N SER A 41 -4.56 -9.20 -25.65
CA SER A 41 -5.83 -8.59 -25.21
C SER A 41 -5.64 -7.56 -24.09
N TRP A 42 -4.54 -7.65 -23.34
CA TRP A 42 -4.24 -6.71 -22.26
C TRP A 42 -3.59 -5.41 -22.76
N LEU A 43 -3.04 -5.38 -23.98
CA LEU A 43 -2.40 -4.19 -24.57
C LEU A 43 -3.33 -3.63 -25.66
N LEU A 44 -3.99 -2.51 -25.35
CA LEU A 44 -5.07 -1.93 -26.15
C LEU A 44 -4.55 -0.97 -27.25
N CYS A 45 -3.29 -1.12 -27.62
CA CYS A 45 -2.59 -0.29 -28.60
C CYS A 45 -1.44 -1.07 -29.24
N ASP A 46 -0.81 -0.50 -30.28
CA ASP A 46 0.39 -1.09 -30.87
C ASP A 46 1.57 -1.11 -29.86
N VAL A 47 2.35 -2.19 -29.85
CA VAL A 47 3.49 -2.38 -28.93
C VAL A 47 4.55 -1.29 -29.06
N HIS A 48 4.68 -0.66 -30.22
CA HIS A 48 5.64 0.42 -30.47
C HIS A 48 5.06 1.83 -30.25
N SER A 49 3.81 1.93 -29.77
CA SER A 49 3.19 3.22 -29.40
C SER A 49 3.99 3.96 -28.31
N LYS A 50 4.11 5.29 -28.45
CA LYS A 50 4.76 6.15 -27.43
C LYS A 50 4.04 6.11 -26.07
N VAL A 51 2.73 5.90 -26.09
CA VAL A 51 1.90 5.74 -24.90
C VAL A 51 1.18 4.41 -25.01
N TRP A 52 1.35 3.56 -24.00
CA TRP A 52 0.65 2.29 -23.90
C TRP A 52 -0.66 2.44 -23.13
N ARG A 53 -1.74 1.87 -23.67
CA ARG A 53 -3.01 1.69 -22.97
C ARG A 53 -3.12 0.23 -22.52
N ILE A 54 -3.03 0.01 -21.21
CA ILE A 54 -2.97 -1.32 -20.59
C ILE A 54 -4.30 -1.62 -19.88
N SER A 55 -4.92 -2.75 -20.19
CA SER A 55 -6.13 -3.24 -19.52
C SER A 55 -5.95 -3.38 -18.00
N LYS A 56 -6.97 -2.97 -17.24
CA LYS A 56 -7.14 -3.24 -15.81
C LYS A 56 -7.98 -4.50 -15.54
N GLY A 57 -7.99 -5.47 -16.46
CA GLY A 57 -8.80 -6.69 -16.33
C GLY A 57 -10.29 -6.34 -16.38
N ASN A 58 -11.05 -6.81 -15.38
CA ASN A 58 -12.51 -6.65 -15.31
C ASN A 58 -12.99 -5.18 -15.21
N GLU A 59 -12.11 -4.23 -14.88
CA GLU A 59 -12.46 -2.81 -14.91
C GLU A 59 -12.48 -2.24 -16.34
N THR A 60 -11.79 -2.90 -17.30
CA THR A 60 -11.72 -2.45 -18.69
C THR A 60 -12.99 -2.83 -19.43
N ARG A 61 -13.65 -1.84 -20.03
CA ARG A 61 -14.93 -2.04 -20.73
C ARG A 61 -15.10 -1.03 -21.85
N ASP A 62 -15.87 -1.41 -22.87
CA ASP A 62 -16.41 -0.45 -23.83
C ASP A 62 -17.67 0.16 -23.21
N PHE A 63 -17.69 1.48 -23.08
CA PHE A 63 -18.86 2.23 -22.66
C PHE A 63 -19.07 3.41 -23.61
N SER A 64 -20.20 3.38 -24.33
CA SER A 64 -20.57 4.40 -25.31
C SER A 64 -19.54 4.60 -26.45
N GLY A 65 -18.84 3.53 -26.85
CA GLY A 65 -17.83 3.57 -27.92
C GLY A 65 -16.45 4.04 -27.47
N GLU A 66 -16.27 4.31 -26.17
CA GLU A 66 -14.99 4.63 -25.56
C GLU A 66 -14.56 3.50 -24.63
N ILE A 67 -13.31 3.03 -24.78
CA ILE A 67 -12.76 2.05 -23.85
C ILE A 67 -12.44 2.78 -22.53
N LYS A 68 -13.14 2.43 -21.45
CA LYS A 68 -12.88 2.91 -20.09
C LYS A 68 -12.08 1.86 -19.30
N GLY A 69 -11.49 2.29 -18.18
CA GLY A 69 -10.86 1.37 -17.23
C GLY A 69 -9.49 0.84 -17.68
N PHE A 70 -8.68 1.64 -18.34
CA PHE A 70 -7.30 1.29 -18.69
C PHE A 70 -6.28 2.11 -17.90
N TYR A 71 -5.02 1.70 -17.93
CA TYR A 71 -3.87 2.44 -17.40
C TYR A 71 -2.98 2.92 -18.53
N GLU A 72 -2.64 4.20 -18.51
CA GLU A 72 -1.68 4.77 -19.46
C GLU A 72 -0.26 4.71 -18.92
N TYR A 73 0.65 4.22 -19.76
CA TYR A 73 2.09 4.27 -19.52
C TYR A 73 2.78 5.01 -20.66
N ASN A 74 3.34 6.18 -20.35
CA ASN A 74 4.07 6.99 -21.31
C ASN A 74 5.57 6.64 -21.28
N TRP A 75 6.12 6.27 -22.44
CA TRP A 75 7.54 5.92 -22.61
C TRP A 75 8.48 7.13 -22.66
N ALA A 76 7.95 8.36 -22.84
CA ALA A 76 8.74 9.59 -22.79
C ALA A 76 9.41 9.72 -21.41
N THR A 77 10.72 9.47 -21.41
CA THR A 77 11.58 9.45 -20.23
C THR A 77 12.88 10.14 -20.59
N LYS A 78 13.27 11.15 -19.81
CA LYS A 78 14.57 11.81 -19.96
C LYS A 78 15.72 10.90 -19.53
N LEU A 79 16.76 10.88 -20.34
CA LEU A 79 17.97 10.06 -20.18
C LEU A 79 19.15 10.94 -19.76
N TYR A 80 20.23 10.29 -19.29
CA TYR A 80 21.37 10.99 -18.70
C TYR A 80 22.14 11.87 -19.69
N ASP A 81 22.13 11.50 -20.96
CA ASP A 81 22.73 12.25 -22.07
C ASP A 81 21.89 13.45 -22.55
N GLY A 82 20.77 13.76 -21.87
CA GLY A 82 19.86 14.85 -22.20
C GLY A 82 18.80 14.52 -23.25
N THR A 83 18.85 13.34 -23.87
CA THR A 83 17.84 12.88 -24.84
C THR A 83 16.62 12.29 -24.14
N GLU A 84 15.50 12.17 -24.86
CA GLU A 84 14.34 11.40 -24.42
C GLU A 84 14.34 10.00 -25.04
N LEU A 85 13.86 9.00 -24.30
CA LEU A 85 13.77 7.63 -24.80
C LEU A 85 12.90 7.51 -26.07
N THR A 86 11.95 8.42 -26.26
CA THR A 86 11.09 8.52 -27.45
C THR A 86 11.71 9.29 -28.62
N ASP A 87 12.92 9.83 -28.47
CA ASP A 87 13.65 10.46 -29.55
C ASP A 87 14.11 9.44 -30.59
N LYS A 88 14.20 9.89 -31.85
CA LYS A 88 14.56 9.03 -32.98
C LYS A 88 15.92 8.34 -32.80
N ILE A 89 16.87 8.99 -32.12
CA ILE A 89 18.21 8.43 -31.83
C ILE A 89 18.16 7.20 -30.91
N ASN A 90 17.11 7.08 -30.09
CA ASN A 90 16.93 6.01 -29.12
C ASN A 90 15.91 4.94 -29.59
N GLN A 91 15.49 4.98 -30.86
CA GLN A 91 14.40 4.16 -31.39
C GLN A 91 14.67 2.65 -31.22
N GLU A 92 15.89 2.18 -31.49
CA GLU A 92 16.24 0.77 -31.34
C GLU A 92 16.15 0.31 -29.89
N ALA A 93 16.70 1.09 -28.96
CA ALA A 93 16.60 0.83 -27.53
C ALA A 93 15.14 0.85 -27.05
N LEU A 94 14.33 1.83 -27.47
CA LEU A 94 12.91 1.90 -27.12
C LEU A 94 12.14 0.67 -27.61
N HIS A 95 12.33 0.28 -28.87
CA HIS A 95 11.67 -0.89 -29.45
C HIS A 95 12.09 -2.18 -28.73
N GLY A 96 13.37 -2.33 -28.38
CA GLY A 96 13.87 -3.43 -27.57
C GLY A 96 13.21 -3.47 -26.18
N LEU A 97 13.11 -2.31 -25.52
CA LEU A 97 12.51 -2.17 -24.20
C LEU A 97 11.01 -2.48 -24.18
N GLN A 98 10.28 -2.02 -25.20
CA GLN A 98 8.86 -2.30 -25.41
C GLN A 98 8.60 -3.78 -25.64
N ARG A 99 9.39 -4.44 -26.50
CA ARG A 99 9.28 -5.89 -26.73
C ARG A 99 9.59 -6.69 -25.48
N LEU A 100 10.63 -6.31 -24.74
CA LEU A 100 10.98 -6.91 -23.47
C LEU A 100 9.85 -6.76 -22.45
N ALA A 101 9.30 -5.55 -22.30
CA ALA A 101 8.18 -5.29 -21.40
C ALA A 101 6.93 -6.09 -21.77
N PHE A 102 6.65 -6.23 -23.06
CA PHE A 102 5.54 -7.05 -23.56
C PHE A 102 5.76 -8.52 -23.19
N LEU A 103 6.91 -9.09 -23.54
CA LEU A 103 7.24 -10.49 -23.24
C LEU A 103 7.27 -10.78 -21.75
N ALA A 104 7.71 -9.81 -20.94
CA ALA A 104 7.73 -9.93 -19.50
C ALA A 104 6.34 -10.23 -18.93
N ARG A 105 5.27 -9.66 -19.50
CA ARG A 105 3.90 -9.93 -19.08
C ARG A 105 3.26 -11.11 -19.80
N GLU A 106 3.58 -11.28 -21.08
CA GLU A 106 2.98 -12.31 -21.93
C GLU A 106 3.47 -13.73 -21.57
N LEU A 107 4.71 -13.86 -21.11
CA LEU A 107 5.31 -15.16 -20.78
C LEU A 107 5.09 -15.57 -19.31
N PRO A 108 5.05 -16.88 -19.02
CA PRO A 108 4.91 -17.39 -17.65
C PRO A 108 6.01 -16.87 -16.72
N ARG A 109 5.73 -16.86 -15.41
CA ARG A 109 6.63 -16.40 -14.32
C ARG A 109 6.93 -14.90 -14.30
N GLY A 110 6.36 -14.15 -15.23
CA GLY A 110 6.39 -12.70 -15.22
C GLY A 110 5.32 -12.05 -14.34
N PRO A 111 5.29 -10.72 -14.29
CA PRO A 111 4.22 -9.96 -13.65
C PRO A 111 2.85 -10.27 -14.28
N ASP A 112 2.00 -10.93 -13.49
CA ASP A 112 0.67 -11.42 -13.84
C ASP A 112 -0.45 -10.40 -13.60
N THR A 113 -0.33 -9.59 -12.54
CA THR A 113 -1.28 -8.52 -12.22
C THR A 113 -0.84 -7.17 -12.79
N LEU A 114 -1.78 -6.26 -13.03
CA LEU A 114 -1.45 -4.89 -13.41
C LEU A 114 -0.56 -4.18 -12.37
N SER A 115 -0.74 -4.44 -11.08
CA SER A 115 0.05 -3.81 -10.01
C SER A 115 1.51 -4.27 -10.05
N THR A 116 1.74 -5.57 -10.15
CA THR A 116 3.09 -6.14 -10.30
C THR A 116 3.73 -5.68 -11.60
N TYR A 117 2.95 -5.59 -12.69
CA TYR A 117 3.43 -5.11 -13.99
C TYR A 117 3.82 -3.63 -14.00
N LYS A 118 3.02 -2.75 -13.39
CA LYS A 118 3.39 -1.35 -13.21
C LYS A 118 4.74 -1.24 -12.52
N ASN A 119 4.92 -1.96 -11.42
CA ASN A 119 6.18 -1.94 -10.70
C ASN A 119 7.35 -2.48 -11.55
N PHE A 120 7.13 -3.52 -12.37
CA PHE A 120 8.12 -3.99 -13.31
C PHE A 120 8.51 -2.92 -14.34
N LEU A 121 7.54 -2.19 -14.91
CA LEU A 121 7.81 -1.07 -15.82
C LEU A 121 8.63 0.05 -15.13
N TRP A 122 8.37 0.32 -13.85
CA TRP A 122 9.19 1.23 -13.05
C TRP A 122 10.63 0.73 -12.88
N SER A 123 10.83 -0.55 -12.57
CA SER A 123 12.16 -1.18 -12.48
C SER A 123 12.90 -1.12 -13.82
N LEU A 124 12.18 -1.36 -14.92
CA LEU A 124 12.71 -1.30 -16.27
C LEU A 124 13.15 0.12 -16.66
N ASN A 125 12.32 1.12 -16.34
CA ASN A 125 12.63 2.54 -16.52
C ASN A 125 13.86 2.98 -15.72
N PHE A 126 13.96 2.52 -14.48
CA PHE A 126 15.13 2.76 -13.64
C PHE A 126 16.40 2.14 -14.26
N LEU A 127 16.33 0.87 -14.66
CA LEU A 127 17.48 0.15 -15.20
C LEU A 127 18.00 0.79 -16.49
N ILE A 128 17.12 1.19 -17.42
CA ILE A 128 17.57 1.86 -18.65
C ILE A 128 18.27 3.18 -18.35
N ARG A 129 17.75 3.99 -17.42
CA ARG A 129 18.39 5.25 -17.01
C ARG A 129 19.75 5.01 -16.36
N TRP A 130 19.87 3.95 -15.55
CA TRP A 130 21.15 3.54 -14.99
C TRP A 130 22.14 3.11 -16.08
N CYS A 131 21.70 2.38 -17.11
CA CYS A 131 22.58 2.03 -18.23
C CYS A 131 23.05 3.25 -19.04
N TYR A 132 22.21 4.27 -19.21
CA TYR A 132 22.60 5.54 -19.86
C TYR A 132 23.54 6.39 -18.99
N LEU A 133 23.47 6.28 -17.66
CA LEU A 133 24.46 6.87 -16.77
C LEU A 133 25.86 6.26 -16.98
N HIS A 134 25.94 4.98 -17.35
CA HIS A 134 27.17 4.26 -17.65
C HIS A 134 27.36 4.02 -19.16
N SER A 135 26.95 5.00 -19.99
CA SER A 135 26.92 4.89 -21.45
C SER A 135 28.29 4.57 -22.06
N ASP A 136 29.37 5.03 -21.44
CA ASP A 136 30.74 4.86 -21.93
C ASP A 136 31.14 3.39 -22.02
N ILE A 137 30.56 2.54 -21.16
CA ILE A 137 30.86 1.10 -21.10
C ILE A 137 29.71 0.30 -21.74
N LEU A 138 28.46 0.66 -21.40
CA LEU A 138 27.30 -0.17 -21.71
C LEU A 138 26.66 0.12 -23.07
N ASN A 139 26.87 1.31 -23.65
CA ASN A 139 26.26 1.77 -24.91
C ASN A 139 24.81 1.27 -25.11
N PRO A 140 23.88 1.68 -24.22
CA PRO A 140 22.52 1.13 -24.18
C PRO A 140 21.67 1.46 -25.41
N ARG A 141 22.06 2.45 -26.23
CA ARG A 141 21.37 2.77 -27.50
C ARG A 141 21.38 1.59 -28.46
N GLN A 142 22.51 0.90 -28.54
CA GLN A 142 22.72 -0.24 -29.45
C GLN A 142 22.47 -1.59 -28.76
N TYR A 143 22.90 -1.72 -27.51
CA TYR A 143 22.96 -3.02 -26.83
C TYR A 143 21.89 -3.21 -25.74
N LEU A 144 21.13 -2.16 -25.41
CA LEU A 144 20.19 -2.11 -24.29
C LEU A 144 20.82 -2.65 -22.99
N PHE A 145 20.51 -3.89 -22.59
CA PHE A 145 21.03 -4.54 -21.38
C PHE A 145 22.01 -5.68 -21.67
N SER A 146 22.30 -6.01 -22.94
CA SER A 146 23.09 -7.20 -23.30
C SER A 146 24.55 -7.14 -22.83
N LYS A 147 25.09 -5.93 -22.63
CA LYS A 147 26.43 -5.68 -22.06
C LYS A 147 26.50 -5.71 -20.53
N LEU A 148 25.40 -5.97 -19.83
CA LEU A 148 25.46 -6.11 -18.38
C LEU A 148 26.21 -7.38 -18.00
N GLU A 149 27.19 -7.20 -17.13
CA GLU A 149 28.08 -8.26 -16.64
C GLU A 149 27.90 -8.43 -15.13
N HIS A 150 28.57 -9.43 -14.54
CA HIS A 150 28.42 -9.71 -13.12
C HIS A 150 28.77 -8.51 -12.23
N ASN A 151 29.87 -7.82 -12.54
CA ASN A 151 30.31 -6.66 -11.76
C ASN A 151 29.32 -5.50 -11.86
N HIS A 152 28.73 -5.28 -13.04
CA HIS A 152 27.67 -4.28 -13.22
C HIS A 152 26.45 -4.55 -12.33
N PHE A 153 26.06 -5.82 -12.15
CA PHE A 153 24.98 -6.16 -11.22
C PHE A 153 25.37 -5.95 -9.76
N VAL A 154 26.60 -6.28 -9.38
CA VAL A 154 27.11 -6.03 -8.02
C VAL A 154 27.07 -4.53 -7.73
N ASP A 155 27.61 -3.70 -8.62
CA ASP A 155 27.61 -2.24 -8.48
C ASP A 155 26.19 -1.68 -8.35
N LEU A 156 25.27 -2.15 -9.21
CA LEU A 156 23.86 -1.75 -9.16
C LEU A 156 23.21 -2.04 -7.80
N PHE A 157 23.40 -3.25 -7.25
CA PHE A 157 22.79 -3.63 -5.97
C PHE A 157 23.46 -2.92 -4.78
N THR A 158 24.77 -2.70 -4.83
CA THR A 158 25.48 -1.90 -3.83
C THR A 158 24.92 -0.48 -3.78
N GLN A 159 24.81 0.19 -4.92
CA GLN A 159 24.28 1.55 -5.00
C GLN A 159 22.79 1.64 -4.63
N LEU A 160 21.99 0.61 -4.97
CA LEU A 160 20.61 0.51 -4.50
C LEU A 160 20.56 0.34 -2.98
N GLY A 161 21.50 -0.40 -2.37
CA GLY A 161 21.64 -0.55 -0.92
C GLY A 161 21.90 0.77 -0.21
N GLU A 162 22.77 1.60 -0.78
CA GLU A 162 23.18 2.90 -0.23
C GLU A 162 22.04 3.90 -0.06
N GLY A 163 21.04 3.91 -0.94
CA GLY A 163 19.95 4.91 -0.82
C GLY A 163 18.80 4.75 -1.82
N GLY A 164 18.68 3.56 -2.41
CA GLY A 164 17.67 3.24 -3.42
C GLY A 164 18.00 3.84 -4.79
N THR A 165 16.96 4.01 -5.61
CA THR A 165 17.12 4.44 -7.02
C THR A 165 17.75 5.82 -7.17
N ALA A 166 17.55 6.74 -6.21
CA ALA A 166 18.12 8.08 -6.27
C ALA A 166 19.65 8.07 -6.13
N PHE A 167 20.19 7.22 -5.26
CA PHE A 167 21.64 7.06 -5.08
C PHE A 167 22.25 6.26 -6.23
N ALA A 168 21.57 5.19 -6.68
CA ALA A 168 21.98 4.47 -7.88
C ALA A 168 22.02 5.31 -9.16
N LEU A 169 21.16 6.33 -9.27
CA LEU A 169 21.18 7.30 -10.37
C LEU A 169 22.05 8.54 -10.07
N ARG A 170 22.81 8.55 -8.97
CA ARG A 170 23.72 9.62 -8.56
C ARG A 170 23.07 11.01 -8.45
N TYR A 171 21.83 11.06 -7.98
CA TYR A 171 21.10 12.31 -7.83
C TYR A 171 21.78 13.30 -6.86
N PRO A 172 22.30 12.89 -5.68
CA PRO A 172 23.03 13.81 -4.80
C PRO A 172 24.23 14.46 -5.49
N GLU A 173 25.03 13.67 -6.21
CA GLU A 173 26.24 14.11 -6.88
C GLU A 173 25.90 15.05 -8.05
N GLN A 174 24.89 14.71 -8.85
CA GLN A 174 24.41 15.55 -9.93
C GLN A 174 23.86 16.88 -9.40
N PHE A 175 23.13 16.84 -8.29
CA PHE A 175 22.64 18.05 -7.62
C PHE A 175 23.81 18.94 -7.19
N MET A 176 24.79 18.40 -6.47
CA MET A 176 25.94 19.18 -5.98
C MET A 176 26.78 19.74 -7.14
N ARG A 177 27.06 18.93 -8.17
CA ARG A 177 27.81 19.38 -9.36
C ARG A 177 27.09 20.47 -10.15
N THR A 178 25.76 20.53 -10.08
CA THR A 178 24.97 21.57 -10.74
C THR A 178 24.88 22.83 -9.88
N VAL A 179 24.71 22.67 -8.57
CA VAL A 179 24.40 23.77 -7.64
C VAL A 179 25.65 24.43 -7.07
N PHE A 180 26.67 23.66 -6.65
CA PHE A 180 27.82 24.21 -5.92
C PHE A 180 28.66 25.18 -6.76
N PRO A 181 28.98 24.89 -8.04
CA PRO A 181 29.75 25.85 -8.84
C PRO A 181 29.02 27.17 -9.03
N PHE A 182 27.69 27.10 -9.17
CA PHE A 182 26.85 28.26 -9.42
C PHE A 182 26.59 29.09 -8.16
N VAL A 183 26.36 28.43 -7.02
CA VAL A 183 25.95 29.09 -5.77
C VAL A 183 27.13 29.38 -4.85
N LEU A 184 28.10 28.46 -4.76
CA LEU A 184 29.26 28.55 -3.87
C LEU A 184 30.52 29.01 -4.59
N GLY A 185 30.52 29.05 -5.93
CA GLY A 185 31.70 29.42 -6.73
C GLY A 185 32.80 28.36 -6.74
N ARG A 186 32.49 27.12 -6.34
CA ARG A 186 33.43 25.99 -6.31
C ARG A 186 32.76 24.68 -6.70
N ASP A 187 33.56 23.75 -7.20
CA ASP A 187 33.12 22.36 -7.36
C ASP A 187 32.96 21.66 -5.98
N PRO A 188 32.10 20.62 -5.88
CA PRO A 188 32.02 19.78 -4.70
C PRO A 188 33.33 19.01 -4.49
N SER A 189 33.77 18.88 -3.25
CA SER A 189 34.97 18.11 -2.90
C SER A 189 34.74 16.60 -3.06
N LEU A 190 35.83 15.82 -3.10
CA LEU A 190 35.73 14.36 -3.14
C LEU A 190 35.04 13.79 -1.89
N ASP A 191 35.28 14.40 -0.72
CA ASP A 191 34.65 13.98 0.54
C ASP A 191 33.14 14.27 0.54
N GLU A 192 32.71 15.41 -0.03
CA GLU A 192 31.29 15.75 -0.17
C GLU A 192 30.58 14.80 -1.13
N LEU A 193 31.25 14.41 -2.23
CA LEU A 193 30.72 13.43 -3.17
C LEU A 193 30.64 12.02 -2.55
N ALA A 194 31.62 11.63 -1.74
CA ALA A 194 31.62 10.35 -1.04
C ALA A 194 30.61 10.30 0.12
N ASN A 195 30.36 11.44 0.78
CA ASN A 195 29.41 11.55 1.88
C ASN A 195 28.42 12.73 1.70
N PRO A 196 27.46 12.61 0.78
CA PRO A 196 26.55 13.72 0.43
C PRO A 196 25.60 14.12 1.58
N LEU A 197 25.47 13.30 2.63
CA LEU A 197 24.56 13.56 3.76
C LEU A 197 25.16 14.45 4.86
N SER A 198 26.45 14.81 4.74
CA SER A 198 27.23 15.53 5.74
C SER A 198 27.86 16.80 5.17
N ILE A 199 27.08 17.62 4.47
CA ILE A 199 27.56 18.92 3.96
C ILE A 199 27.73 19.89 5.14
N ASN A 200 28.76 20.71 5.13
CA ASN A 200 29.02 21.65 6.23
C ASN A 200 27.90 22.70 6.36
N PHE A 201 27.83 23.38 7.52
CA PHE A 201 26.73 24.29 7.82
C PHE A 201 26.68 25.52 6.90
N ASP A 202 27.84 26.11 6.60
CA ASP A 202 27.90 27.37 5.84
C ASP A 202 27.50 27.19 4.38
N ASP A 203 27.90 26.08 3.76
CA ASP A 203 27.48 25.73 2.40
C ASP A 203 26.01 25.38 2.33
N ARG A 204 25.50 24.59 3.30
CA ARG A 204 24.05 24.32 3.41
C ARG A 204 23.25 25.60 3.53
N LYS A 205 23.73 26.56 4.33
CA LYS A 205 23.09 27.86 4.53
C LYS A 205 23.11 28.69 3.25
N SER A 206 24.26 28.79 2.58
CA SER A 206 24.41 29.56 1.33
C SER A 206 23.51 29.02 0.21
N VAL A 207 23.46 27.68 0.05
CA VAL A 207 22.58 27.02 -0.92
C VAL A 207 21.10 27.27 -0.58
N ARG A 208 20.73 27.17 0.70
CA ARG A 208 19.37 27.46 1.18
C ARG A 208 18.97 28.91 0.91
N ASP A 209 19.80 29.87 1.27
CA ASP A 209 19.50 31.30 1.11
C ASP A 209 19.36 31.66 -0.38
N TRP A 210 20.14 31.01 -1.25
CA TRP A 210 20.00 31.13 -2.70
C TRP A 210 18.65 30.62 -3.20
N PHE A 211 18.23 29.40 -2.84
CA PHE A 211 16.91 28.88 -3.25
C PHE A 211 15.76 29.72 -2.71
N SER A 212 15.91 30.28 -1.50
CA SER A 212 14.89 31.13 -0.88
C SER A 212 14.73 32.45 -1.62
N SER A 213 15.85 33.14 -1.90
CA SER A 213 15.84 34.44 -2.61
C SER A 213 15.32 34.35 -4.05
N HIS A 214 15.41 33.17 -4.68
CA HIS A 214 14.89 32.92 -6.03
C HIS A 214 13.45 32.37 -6.05
N GLY A 215 12.79 32.30 -4.89
CA GLY A 215 11.41 31.80 -4.80
C GLY A 215 11.26 30.32 -5.18
N GLU A 216 12.34 29.54 -5.08
CA GLU A 216 12.42 28.13 -5.50
C GLU A 216 12.08 27.14 -4.36
N MET A 217 11.59 27.67 -3.24
CA MET A 217 11.12 26.88 -2.11
C MET A 217 9.59 26.77 -2.08
N GLU A 218 9.09 25.66 -1.54
CA GLU A 218 7.69 25.43 -1.24
C GLU A 218 7.50 25.07 0.23
N ARG A 219 6.35 25.48 0.77
CA ARG A 219 5.97 25.18 2.15
C ARG A 219 5.63 23.69 2.29
N VAL A 220 6.17 23.07 3.33
CA VAL A 220 6.05 21.62 3.61
C VAL A 220 4.79 21.31 4.42
N MET A 221 4.55 22.06 5.49
CA MET A 221 3.41 21.92 6.39
C MET A 221 2.51 23.16 6.37
N ARG A 222 1.21 22.97 6.56
CA ARG A 222 0.26 24.10 6.61
C ARG A 222 0.38 24.92 7.89
N THR A 223 0.70 24.24 8.99
CA THR A 223 0.69 24.76 10.35
C THR A 223 2.01 25.43 10.74
N GLU A 224 3.13 24.92 10.23
CA GLU A 224 4.51 25.41 10.49
C GLU A 224 5.05 26.26 9.32
N ARG A 225 6.04 27.13 9.56
CA ARG A 225 6.80 27.80 8.46
C ARG A 225 8.01 26.97 8.04
N THR A 226 7.78 25.70 7.71
CA THR A 226 8.80 24.82 7.16
C THR A 226 8.77 24.88 5.63
N PHE A 227 9.95 25.04 5.01
CA PHE A 227 10.11 25.14 3.56
C PHE A 227 11.17 24.17 3.04
N THR A 228 10.91 23.59 1.87
CA THR A 228 11.83 22.71 1.14
C THR A 228 11.96 23.15 -0.31
N ILE A 229 12.93 22.62 -1.05
CA ILE A 229 13.11 22.94 -2.48
C ILE A 229 11.93 22.35 -3.27
N LYS A 230 11.34 23.14 -4.17
CA LYS A 230 10.25 22.68 -5.04
C LYS A 230 10.67 21.44 -5.85
N LYS A 231 9.77 20.46 -5.93
CA LYS A 231 10.01 19.25 -6.75
C LYS A 231 10.27 19.55 -8.22
N SER A 232 9.63 20.58 -8.79
CA SER A 232 9.87 21.05 -10.16
C SER A 232 11.28 21.59 -10.35
N THR A 233 11.84 22.24 -9.33
CA THR A 233 13.18 22.81 -9.35
C THR A 233 14.22 21.71 -9.26
N ILE A 234 14.03 20.74 -8.36
CA ILE A 234 14.88 19.55 -8.28
C ILE A 234 14.85 18.77 -9.60
N ALA A 235 13.66 18.56 -10.17
CA ALA A 235 13.50 17.91 -11.47
C ALA A 235 14.29 18.62 -12.59
N ARG A 236 14.20 19.95 -12.63
CA ARG A 236 14.94 20.79 -13.57
C ARG A 236 16.46 20.69 -13.38
N LEU A 237 16.94 20.72 -12.15
CA LEU A 237 18.38 20.60 -11.83
C LEU A 237 18.94 19.23 -12.19
N LEU A 238 18.17 18.16 -12.01
CA LEU A 238 18.59 16.80 -12.35
C LEU A 238 18.33 16.44 -13.82
N GLY A 239 17.59 17.26 -14.57
CA GLY A 239 17.19 16.95 -15.95
C GLY A 239 16.19 15.79 -16.06
N VAL A 240 15.33 15.58 -15.05
CA VAL A 240 14.39 14.45 -14.97
C VAL A 240 12.94 14.93 -14.86
N ASP A 241 11.96 14.06 -15.09
CA ASP A 241 10.57 14.39 -14.79
C ASP A 241 10.31 14.44 -13.28
N VAL A 242 9.38 15.31 -12.87
CA VAL A 242 8.95 15.49 -11.47
C VAL A 242 8.54 14.17 -10.80
N LYS A 243 7.96 13.23 -11.55
CA LYS A 243 7.56 11.90 -11.05
C LYS A 243 8.75 11.07 -10.54
N PHE A 244 9.96 11.29 -11.06
CA PHE A 244 11.18 10.56 -10.70
C PHE A 244 12.00 11.20 -9.57
N VAL A 245 11.63 12.40 -9.13
CA VAL A 245 12.29 13.09 -8.00
C VAL A 245 11.93 12.45 -6.65
N ARG A 246 10.88 11.63 -6.60
CA ARG A 246 10.49 10.88 -5.40
C ARG A 246 11.50 9.76 -5.14
N GLY A 247 12.54 10.05 -4.36
CA GLY A 247 13.52 9.07 -3.90
C GLY A 247 13.22 8.46 -2.52
N GLY A 248 14.15 7.62 -2.06
CA GLY A 248 14.13 6.98 -0.74
C GLY A 248 14.38 7.94 0.41
N GLN A 249 14.47 7.41 1.63
CA GLN A 249 14.60 8.21 2.84
C GLN A 249 15.94 8.97 2.90
N ARG A 250 17.06 8.35 2.53
CA ARG A 250 18.36 9.04 2.42
C ARG A 250 18.38 10.16 1.40
N TRP A 251 17.66 10.02 0.28
CA TRP A 251 17.48 11.13 -0.67
C TRP A 251 16.71 12.30 -0.06
N ARG A 252 15.70 12.02 0.77
CA ARG A 252 14.99 13.07 1.50
C ARG A 252 15.88 13.70 2.56
N ALA A 253 16.68 12.91 3.28
CA ALA A 253 17.67 13.43 4.21
C ALA A 253 18.67 14.36 3.54
N PHE A 254 19.15 14.00 2.34
CA PHE A 254 20.01 14.85 1.52
C PHE A 254 19.37 16.21 1.24
N LEU A 255 18.13 16.23 0.73
CA LEU A 255 17.41 17.46 0.41
C LEU A 255 17.05 18.28 1.67
N ASN A 256 16.78 17.63 2.79
CA ASN A 256 16.44 18.27 4.07
C ASN A 256 17.57 19.15 4.60
N GLN A 257 18.83 18.87 4.24
CA GLN A 257 19.98 19.72 4.59
C GLN A 257 19.80 21.18 4.12
N PHE A 258 19.02 21.40 3.06
CA PHE A 258 18.78 22.71 2.44
C PHE A 258 17.41 23.31 2.77
N SER A 259 16.70 22.76 3.74
CA SER A 259 15.35 23.22 4.12
C SER A 259 15.40 24.32 5.19
N ILE A 260 14.34 25.14 5.27
CA ILE A 260 14.15 26.18 6.30
C ILE A 260 13.15 25.66 7.33
N SER A 261 13.44 25.82 8.63
CA SER A 261 12.55 25.47 9.75
C SER A 261 12.59 26.58 10.80
N ASP A 262 11.43 26.87 11.42
CA ASP A 262 11.29 27.81 12.54
C ASP A 262 11.86 27.24 13.86
N GLU A 263 11.84 25.90 14.00
CA GLU A 263 12.42 25.21 15.15
C GLU A 263 13.94 25.12 14.96
N LEU A 264 14.66 25.80 15.86
CA LEU A 264 16.11 25.84 15.94
C LEU A 264 16.73 24.44 15.80
N ARG A 265 17.77 24.37 14.95
CA ARG A 265 18.96 23.50 15.11
C ARG A 265 18.73 22.17 15.84
N ASP A 266 18.37 21.12 15.11
CA ASP A 266 18.92 19.76 15.30
C ASP A 266 18.16 18.75 14.42
N ASP A 267 18.90 17.91 13.72
CA ASP A 267 18.86 16.43 13.71
C ASP A 267 17.53 15.66 13.86
N GLN A 268 16.58 16.16 14.65
CA GLN A 268 15.26 15.58 14.90
C GLN A 268 14.14 16.15 14.01
N THR A 269 14.42 17.17 13.19
CA THR A 269 13.40 17.83 12.36
C THR A 269 12.80 16.87 11.31
N ILE A 270 11.48 16.78 11.27
CA ILE A 270 10.70 15.99 10.30
C ILE A 270 10.18 16.91 9.20
N LEU A 271 10.64 16.71 7.96
CA LEU A 271 10.29 17.56 6.81
C LEU A 271 9.53 16.77 5.73
N THR A 272 8.37 16.25 6.10
CA THR A 272 7.48 15.54 5.18
C THR A 272 6.35 16.46 4.73
N SER A 273 6.21 16.68 3.42
CA SER A 273 5.09 17.49 2.91
C SER A 273 3.77 16.84 3.31
N SER A 274 2.92 17.57 4.04
CA SER A 274 1.65 17.01 4.51
C SER A 274 0.51 18.01 4.47
N ARG A 275 -0.70 17.50 4.23
CA ARG A 275 -1.95 18.26 4.34
C ARG A 275 -2.60 18.15 5.71
N ARG A 276 -2.04 17.30 6.57
CA ARG A 276 -2.49 17.02 7.94
C ARG A 276 -2.16 18.18 8.88
N GLU A 277 -2.83 18.24 10.02
CA GLU A 277 -2.53 19.22 11.07
C GLU A 277 -1.16 18.97 11.71
N HIS A 278 -0.88 17.70 11.99
CA HIS A 278 0.37 17.22 12.60
C HIS A 278 1.10 16.22 11.69
N LYS A 279 2.39 16.05 11.95
CA LYS A 279 3.22 14.98 11.37
C LYS A 279 2.65 13.60 11.73
N SER A 280 2.84 12.63 10.86
CA SER A 280 2.45 11.23 11.15
C SER A 280 3.41 10.59 12.12
N GLN A 281 2.93 9.60 12.87
CA GLN A 281 3.74 8.57 13.53
C GLN A 281 4.73 7.84 12.59
N ARG A 282 4.52 7.93 11.26
CA ARG A 282 5.36 7.32 10.21
C ARG A 282 6.38 8.26 9.60
N ASP A 283 6.27 9.55 9.90
CA ASP A 283 7.18 10.54 9.35
C ASP A 283 8.46 10.50 10.18
N LEU A 284 9.57 10.16 9.52
CA LEU A 284 10.88 10.02 10.15
C LEU A 284 11.53 11.39 10.36
N SER A 285 12.32 11.52 11.42
CA SER A 285 13.24 12.63 11.60
C SER A 285 14.39 12.57 10.59
N SER A 286 15.13 13.68 10.47
CA SER A 286 16.25 13.75 9.54
C SER A 286 17.35 12.72 9.85
N ASN A 287 17.66 12.45 11.12
CA ASN A 287 18.62 11.40 11.50
C ASN A 287 18.09 9.99 11.21
N GLU A 288 16.84 9.68 11.58
CA GLU A 288 16.22 8.40 11.22
C GLU A 288 16.24 8.17 9.69
N MET A 289 16.07 9.22 8.88
CA MET A 289 16.17 9.14 7.43
C MET A 289 17.60 8.93 6.93
N ARG A 290 18.60 9.56 7.56
CA ARG A 290 20.02 9.36 7.22
C ARG A 290 20.44 7.92 7.46
N ASP A 291 20.04 7.36 8.60
CA ASP A 291 20.44 6.01 9.01
C ASP A 291 19.60 4.92 8.35
N SER A 292 18.48 5.29 7.72
CA SER A 292 17.65 4.32 7.00
C SER A 292 18.30 3.87 5.68
N GLY A 293 18.84 2.65 5.67
CA GLY A 293 19.25 1.99 4.43
C GLY A 293 18.08 1.37 3.67
N THR A 294 18.36 0.82 2.48
CA THR A 294 17.33 0.15 1.68
C THR A 294 16.97 -1.21 2.28
N LYS A 295 15.66 -1.47 2.43
CA LYS A 295 15.17 -2.74 2.97
C LYS A 295 15.45 -3.90 2.02
N GLU A 296 15.81 -5.06 2.57
CA GLU A 296 16.08 -6.30 1.81
C GLU A 296 14.95 -6.62 0.82
N LYS A 297 13.69 -6.55 1.27
CA LYS A 297 12.51 -6.82 0.43
C LYS A 297 12.43 -5.91 -0.81
N THR A 298 12.89 -4.67 -0.70
CA THR A 298 12.92 -3.74 -1.83
C THR A 298 14.00 -4.14 -2.81
N LEU A 299 15.20 -4.50 -2.34
CA LEU A 299 16.29 -5.00 -3.20
C LEU A 299 15.93 -6.33 -3.85
N GLN A 300 15.34 -7.26 -3.10
CA GLN A 300 14.87 -8.54 -3.59
C GLN A 300 13.86 -8.38 -4.73
N LYS A 301 12.99 -7.37 -4.66
CA LYS A 301 12.08 -7.05 -5.76
C LYS A 301 12.83 -6.66 -7.04
N TYR A 302 13.82 -5.75 -6.97
CA TYR A 302 14.63 -5.38 -8.13
C TYR A 302 15.40 -6.58 -8.68
N TYR A 303 15.91 -7.43 -7.78
CA TYR A 303 16.54 -8.69 -8.15
C TYR A 303 15.60 -9.63 -8.91
N ASP A 304 14.36 -9.80 -8.44
CA ASP A 304 13.39 -10.67 -9.11
C ASP A 304 12.99 -10.10 -10.49
N ASP A 305 12.78 -8.79 -10.59
CA ASP A 305 12.48 -8.11 -11.86
C ASP A 305 13.67 -8.26 -12.85
N ILE A 306 14.92 -8.06 -12.41
CA ILE A 306 16.12 -8.22 -13.25
C ILE A 306 16.34 -9.69 -13.63
N LYS A 307 16.15 -10.62 -12.69
CA LYS A 307 16.21 -12.06 -12.98
C LYS A 307 15.21 -12.44 -14.07
N HIS A 308 14.02 -11.85 -14.05
CA HIS A 308 13.04 -12.04 -15.11
C HIS A 308 13.54 -11.50 -16.44
N ILE A 309 14.11 -10.29 -16.48
CA ILE A 309 14.75 -9.73 -17.69
C ILE A 309 15.82 -10.68 -18.25
N VAL A 310 16.69 -11.23 -17.41
CA VAL A 310 17.73 -12.19 -17.83
C VAL A 310 17.11 -13.46 -18.41
N SER A 311 16.00 -13.94 -17.85
CA SER A 311 15.29 -15.12 -18.36
C SER A 311 14.75 -14.93 -19.78
N LEU A 312 14.48 -13.68 -20.18
CA LEU A 312 14.03 -13.31 -21.52
C LEU A 312 15.17 -13.27 -22.56
N HIS A 313 16.42 -13.53 -22.17
CA HIS A 313 17.56 -13.53 -23.10
C HIS A 313 17.38 -14.46 -24.29
N ARG A 314 16.72 -15.60 -24.09
CA ARG A 314 16.42 -16.53 -25.20
C ARG A 314 15.52 -15.89 -26.28
N ASN A 315 14.67 -14.94 -25.90
CA ASN A 315 13.71 -14.30 -26.79
C ASN A 315 14.30 -13.04 -27.42
N LEU A 316 15.15 -12.32 -26.69
CA LEU A 316 15.77 -11.06 -27.13
C LEU A 316 17.28 -11.05 -26.81
N PRO A 317 18.10 -11.90 -27.46
CA PRO A 317 19.50 -12.09 -27.09
C PRO A 317 20.35 -10.82 -27.27
N ASN A 318 20.01 -9.97 -28.25
CA ASN A 318 20.72 -8.72 -28.51
C ASN A 318 20.40 -7.62 -27.49
N PHE A 319 19.32 -7.76 -26.71
CA PHE A 319 18.84 -6.71 -25.81
C PHE A 319 18.90 -7.09 -24.33
N CYS A 320 18.83 -8.38 -24.00
CA CYS A 320 18.84 -8.87 -22.61
C CYS A 320 20.23 -9.37 -22.20
N PRO A 321 20.60 -9.29 -20.91
CA PRO A 321 21.88 -9.79 -20.43
C PRO A 321 22.01 -11.29 -20.63
N HIS A 322 23.22 -11.78 -20.94
CA HIS A 322 23.44 -13.21 -21.04
C HIS A 322 23.39 -13.88 -19.65
N PRO A 323 22.68 -15.02 -19.45
CA PRO A 323 22.50 -15.65 -18.15
C PRO A 323 23.80 -16.00 -17.41
N ILE A 324 24.90 -16.22 -18.13
CA ILE A 324 26.22 -16.52 -17.54
C ILE A 324 26.72 -15.40 -16.60
N HIS A 325 26.33 -14.16 -16.86
CA HIS A 325 26.77 -13.00 -16.08
C HIS A 325 25.90 -12.76 -14.84
N PHE A 326 24.72 -13.38 -14.75
CA PHE A 326 23.82 -13.23 -13.62
C PHE A 326 24.01 -14.40 -12.65
N ASN A 327 24.84 -14.23 -11.61
CA ASN A 327 25.07 -15.25 -10.59
C ASN A 327 24.13 -15.06 -9.38
N PRO A 328 23.06 -15.87 -9.23
CA PRO A 328 22.07 -15.72 -8.17
C PRO A 328 22.63 -15.77 -6.76
N LYS A 329 23.58 -16.69 -6.52
CA LYS A 329 24.13 -16.96 -5.19
C LYS A 329 24.98 -15.79 -4.70
N LYS A 330 25.84 -15.25 -5.57
CA LYS A 330 26.69 -14.10 -5.24
C LYS A 330 25.86 -12.83 -5.05
N LEU A 331 24.91 -12.55 -5.95
CA LEU A 331 24.08 -11.35 -5.86
C LEU A 331 23.17 -11.35 -4.62
N ARG A 332 22.64 -12.49 -4.21
CA ARG A 332 21.89 -12.60 -2.95
C ARG A 332 22.74 -12.26 -1.72
N ARG A 333 24.02 -12.66 -1.69
CA ARG A 333 24.93 -12.29 -0.60
C ARG A 333 25.14 -10.78 -0.55
N VAL A 334 25.42 -10.15 -1.69
CA VAL A 334 25.55 -8.69 -1.79
C VAL A 334 24.28 -8.01 -1.28
N ILE A 335 23.09 -8.45 -1.73
CA ILE A 335 21.81 -7.88 -1.28
C ILE A 335 21.66 -7.94 0.24
N ILE A 336 21.98 -9.09 0.86
CA ILE A 336 21.90 -9.24 2.32
C ILE A 336 22.89 -8.29 3.00
N GLU A 337 24.14 -8.25 2.55
CA GLU A 337 25.22 -7.43 3.10
C GLU A 337 24.92 -5.92 3.06
N VAL A 338 24.28 -5.43 1.99
CA VAL A 338 23.99 -3.99 1.81
C VAL A 338 22.60 -3.58 2.28
N SER A 339 21.76 -4.53 2.67
CA SER A 339 20.40 -4.25 3.12
C SER A 339 20.31 -3.96 4.61
N VAL A 340 19.28 -3.20 4.99
CA VAL A 340 18.92 -3.03 6.40
C VAL A 340 17.75 -3.94 6.74
N VAL A 341 17.82 -4.56 7.92
CA VAL A 341 16.74 -5.39 8.48
C VAL A 341 15.47 -4.55 8.57
N SER A 342 14.36 -5.07 8.06
CA SER A 342 13.11 -4.32 8.04
C SER A 342 12.60 -4.08 9.46
N SER A 343 12.69 -2.84 9.96
CA SER A 343 11.91 -2.39 11.12
C SER A 343 10.42 -2.60 10.83
N ARG A 344 9.72 -3.23 11.79
CA ARG A 344 8.31 -3.60 11.67
C ARG A 344 7.45 -2.34 11.79
N THR A 345 6.33 -2.28 11.06
CA THR A 345 5.38 -1.16 11.19
C THR A 345 4.85 -1.16 12.62
N PRO A 346 4.92 -0.02 13.35
CA PRO A 346 4.50 0.04 14.73
C PRO A 346 3.02 -0.33 14.88
N TRP A 347 2.70 -1.10 15.92
CA TRP A 347 1.34 -1.45 16.30
C TRP A 347 0.64 -0.19 16.83
N ILE A 348 -0.62 0.00 16.44
CA ILE A 348 -1.43 1.10 17.00
C ILE A 348 -1.70 0.83 18.48
N PRO A 349 -1.34 1.75 19.39
CA PRO A 349 -1.70 1.65 20.79
C PRO A 349 -3.20 1.44 20.95
N LEU A 350 -3.58 0.48 21.80
CA LEU A 350 -4.98 0.05 21.94
C LEU A 350 -5.88 1.20 22.41
N ASP A 351 -5.40 2.04 23.32
CA ASP A 351 -6.06 3.25 23.78
C ASP A 351 -6.38 4.22 22.63
N ILE A 352 -5.42 4.46 21.72
CA ILE A 352 -5.60 5.29 20.53
C ILE A 352 -6.62 4.63 19.57
N ALA A 353 -6.50 3.32 19.34
CA ALA A 353 -7.41 2.57 18.47
C ALA A 353 -8.86 2.63 18.98
N LEU A 354 -9.06 2.43 20.28
CA LEU A 354 -10.37 2.50 20.94
C LEU A 354 -10.92 3.92 20.94
N ALA A 355 -10.09 4.94 21.22
CA ALA A 355 -10.51 6.33 21.21
C ALA A 355 -11.07 6.76 19.85
N TYR A 356 -10.36 6.48 18.76
CA TYR A 356 -10.87 6.76 17.42
C TYR A 356 -12.11 5.92 17.07
N THR A 357 -12.16 4.66 17.50
CA THR A 357 -13.31 3.78 17.24
C THR A 357 -14.57 4.30 17.96
N THR A 358 -14.45 4.75 19.21
CA THR A 358 -15.54 5.38 19.97
C THR A 358 -16.09 6.60 19.26
N GLN A 359 -15.22 7.49 18.78
CA GLN A 359 -15.64 8.67 18.01
C GLN A 359 -16.33 8.27 16.71
N ALA A 360 -15.81 7.26 16.01
CA ALA A 360 -16.41 6.77 14.77
C ALA A 360 -17.81 6.17 15.01
N LEU A 361 -17.99 5.42 16.10
CA LEU A 361 -19.29 4.88 16.52
C LEU A 361 -20.29 6.00 16.85
N GLN A 362 -19.85 7.03 17.58
CA GLN A 362 -20.68 8.20 17.87
C GLN A 362 -21.16 8.89 16.59
N TRP A 363 -20.27 9.09 15.62
CA TRP A 363 -20.62 9.70 14.33
C TRP A 363 -21.68 8.90 13.57
N ILE A 364 -21.54 7.57 13.53
CA ILE A 364 -22.49 6.69 12.85
C ILE A 364 -23.84 6.68 13.55
N HIS A 365 -23.85 6.55 14.88
CA HIS A 365 -25.09 6.36 15.65
C HIS A 365 -25.88 7.66 15.86
N VAL A 366 -25.18 8.78 16.12
CA VAL A 366 -25.81 10.06 16.45
C VAL A 366 -26.09 10.89 15.20
N TYR A 367 -25.13 10.99 14.27
CA TYR A 367 -25.23 11.92 13.13
C TYR A 367 -25.55 11.23 11.81
N GLY A 368 -25.21 9.94 11.65
CA GLY A 368 -25.15 9.27 10.36
C GLY A 368 -26.40 9.40 9.49
N LYS A 369 -27.57 9.01 10.00
CA LYS A 369 -28.83 9.01 9.22
C LYS A 369 -29.25 10.42 8.80
N ASP A 370 -29.28 11.34 9.74
CA ASP A 370 -29.75 12.71 9.51
C ASP A 370 -28.77 13.48 8.63
N LEU A 371 -27.46 13.25 8.78
CA LEU A 371 -26.43 13.87 7.95
C LEU A 371 -26.50 13.38 6.50
N VAL A 372 -26.64 12.07 6.27
CA VAL A 372 -26.80 11.53 4.90
C VAL A 372 -28.06 12.10 4.24
N THR A 373 -29.18 12.13 4.97
CA THR A 373 -30.45 12.65 4.44
C THR A 373 -30.36 14.13 4.10
N THR A 374 -29.82 14.94 5.03
CA THR A 374 -29.64 16.39 4.85
C THR A 374 -28.68 16.68 3.70
N PHE A 375 -27.58 15.93 3.60
CA PHE A 375 -26.61 16.05 2.52
C PHE A 375 -27.24 15.74 1.16
N LEU A 376 -27.95 14.63 1.02
CA LEU A 376 -28.57 14.22 -0.24
C LEU A 376 -29.63 15.21 -0.71
N TYR A 377 -30.44 15.73 0.22
CA TYR A 377 -31.40 16.80 -0.07
C TYR A 377 -30.68 18.04 -0.60
N ALA A 378 -29.64 18.49 0.11
CA ALA A 378 -28.88 19.66 -0.30
C ALA A 378 -28.19 19.45 -1.65
N TYR A 379 -27.58 18.29 -1.87
CA TYR A 379 -26.90 17.94 -3.12
C TYR A 379 -27.88 17.96 -4.30
N ARG A 380 -29.07 17.36 -4.14
CA ARG A 380 -30.12 17.35 -5.18
C ARG A 380 -30.56 18.76 -5.55
N GLU A 381 -30.82 19.61 -4.56
CA GLU A 381 -31.23 21.00 -4.78
C GLU A 381 -30.14 21.84 -5.45
N LEU A 382 -28.89 21.71 -4.98
CA LEU A 382 -27.75 22.41 -5.57
C LEU A 382 -27.50 21.95 -7.02
N HIS A 383 -27.63 20.65 -7.29
CA HIS A 383 -27.54 20.09 -8.64
C HIS A 383 -28.65 20.65 -9.55
N ALA A 384 -29.91 20.59 -9.11
CA ALA A 384 -31.06 21.08 -9.87
C ALA A 384 -30.98 22.59 -10.18
N ARG A 385 -30.35 23.38 -9.29
CA ARG A 385 -30.13 24.82 -9.47
C ARG A 385 -28.89 25.17 -10.28
N GLY A 386 -28.13 24.18 -10.78
CA GLY A 386 -26.89 24.40 -11.52
C GLY A 386 -25.77 25.02 -10.67
N LEU A 387 -25.81 24.83 -9.35
CA LEU A 387 -24.80 25.36 -8.41
C LEU A 387 -23.60 24.42 -8.23
N LEU A 388 -23.68 23.20 -8.78
CA LEU A 388 -22.57 22.26 -8.89
C LEU A 388 -22.08 22.28 -10.35
N ILE A 389 -20.77 22.47 -10.55
CA ILE A 389 -20.17 22.64 -11.89
C ILE A 389 -19.38 21.38 -12.23
N SER A 390 -19.80 20.62 -13.24
CA SER A 390 -19.04 19.49 -13.77
C SER A 390 -17.67 19.92 -14.30
N GLY A 391 -16.68 19.04 -14.19
CA GLY A 391 -15.34 19.33 -14.67
C GLY A 391 -15.29 19.43 -16.20
N PRO A 392 -14.26 20.09 -16.76
CA PRO A 392 -14.02 20.06 -18.20
C PRO A 392 -13.76 18.62 -18.67
N GLU A 393 -14.49 18.14 -19.70
CA GLU A 393 -14.18 16.87 -20.37
C GLU A 393 -12.80 16.98 -21.07
N PRO A 394 -11.93 15.96 -20.95
CA PRO A 394 -10.54 16.03 -21.43
C PRO A 394 -10.38 16.22 -22.95
N ASP A 395 -11.40 15.93 -23.76
CA ASP A 395 -11.32 15.89 -25.24
C ASP A 395 -12.16 16.95 -25.97
N LYS A 396 -12.80 17.88 -25.25
CA LYS A 396 -13.48 19.05 -25.85
C LYS A 396 -12.60 20.29 -25.68
N GLU A 397 -12.82 21.35 -26.47
CA GLU A 397 -12.26 22.69 -26.24
C GLU A 397 -12.78 23.26 -24.91
N ALA A 398 -12.33 22.66 -23.82
CA ALA A 398 -12.88 22.83 -22.50
C ALA A 398 -12.16 23.98 -21.80
N PRO A 399 -12.86 24.72 -20.91
CA PRO A 399 -12.24 25.79 -20.12
C PRO A 399 -10.99 25.27 -19.40
N THR A 400 -9.95 26.10 -19.32
CA THR A 400 -8.72 25.70 -18.61
C THR A 400 -9.06 25.40 -17.14
N LYS A 401 -8.21 24.64 -16.45
CA LYS A 401 -8.37 24.39 -15.00
C LYS A 401 -8.54 25.68 -14.19
N ALA A 402 -7.95 26.79 -14.64
CA ALA A 402 -8.08 28.10 -13.98
C ALA A 402 -9.50 28.69 -14.15
N ASP A 403 -10.08 28.54 -15.33
CA ASP A 403 -11.43 29.00 -15.65
C ASP A 403 -12.47 28.22 -14.84
N TYR A 404 -12.32 26.90 -14.76
CA TYR A 404 -13.15 26.04 -13.90
C TYR A 404 -13.12 26.50 -12.43
N VAL A 405 -11.91 26.71 -11.88
CA VAL A 405 -11.76 27.14 -10.48
C VAL A 405 -12.41 28.51 -10.25
N THR A 406 -12.32 29.41 -11.23
CA THR A 406 -12.90 30.75 -11.14
C THR A 406 -14.43 30.69 -11.15
N ALA A 407 -15.02 29.92 -12.07
CA ALA A 407 -16.46 29.69 -12.13
C ALA A 407 -16.98 29.03 -10.84
N ALA A 408 -16.27 28.06 -10.31
CA ALA A 408 -16.73 27.38 -9.10
C ALA A 408 -16.64 28.27 -7.85
N ARG A 409 -15.66 29.19 -7.80
CA ARG A 409 -15.57 30.19 -6.74
C ARG A 409 -16.70 31.22 -6.79
N SER A 410 -17.14 31.63 -7.98
CA SER A 410 -18.23 32.62 -8.09
C SER A 410 -19.55 32.09 -7.51
N LEU A 411 -19.78 30.78 -7.56
CA LEU A 411 -20.97 30.13 -7.00
C LEU A 411 -20.86 29.75 -5.51
N ALA A 412 -19.73 30.01 -4.85
CA ALA A 412 -19.53 29.62 -3.45
C ALA A 412 -20.56 30.27 -2.50
N ALA A 413 -20.73 31.58 -2.59
CA ALA A 413 -21.66 32.33 -1.72
C ALA A 413 -23.12 31.88 -1.89
N ALA A 414 -23.54 31.54 -3.10
CA ALA A 414 -24.90 31.05 -3.37
C ALA A 414 -25.16 29.70 -2.68
N ARG A 415 -24.17 28.80 -2.69
CA ARG A 415 -24.25 27.50 -2.03
C ARG A 415 -24.27 27.62 -0.52
N ASP A 416 -23.40 28.48 0.03
CA ASP A 416 -23.34 28.70 1.47
C ASP A 416 -24.64 29.32 1.97
N LYS A 417 -25.22 30.28 1.22
CA LYS A 417 -26.54 30.85 1.52
C LYS A 417 -27.64 29.78 1.49
N PHE A 418 -27.58 28.83 0.56
CA PHE A 418 -28.53 27.73 0.52
C PHE A 418 -28.38 26.81 1.74
N VAL A 419 -27.16 26.41 2.10
CA VAL A 419 -26.92 25.58 3.30
C VAL A 419 -27.40 26.29 4.57
N GLN A 420 -27.20 27.59 4.69
CA GLN A 420 -27.71 28.39 5.81
C GLN A 420 -29.24 28.44 5.89
N SER A 421 -29.93 28.20 4.77
CA SER A 421 -31.40 28.16 4.74
C SER A 421 -31.99 26.78 5.07
N LEU A 422 -31.15 25.76 5.24
CA LEU A 422 -31.61 24.41 5.57
C LEU A 422 -32.10 24.34 7.01
N GLU A 423 -33.22 23.63 7.21
CA GLU A 423 -33.64 23.23 8.54
C GLU A 423 -32.76 22.09 9.04
N ILE A 424 -31.88 22.38 10.00
CA ILE A 424 -30.91 21.42 10.53
C ILE A 424 -31.59 20.55 11.61
N PRO A 425 -31.63 19.20 11.44
CA PRO A 425 -32.14 18.28 12.44
C PRO A 425 -31.47 18.46 13.80
N GLU A 426 -32.21 18.18 14.88
CA GLU A 426 -31.71 18.38 16.26
C GLU A 426 -30.40 17.64 16.54
N SER A 427 -30.28 16.40 16.05
CA SER A 427 -29.06 15.58 16.15
C SER A 427 -27.82 16.27 15.56
N LEU A 428 -27.97 17.09 14.52
CA LEU A 428 -26.87 17.75 13.82
C LEU A 428 -26.55 19.15 14.37
N ARG A 429 -27.40 19.72 15.23
CA ARG A 429 -27.18 21.08 15.77
C ARG A 429 -25.86 21.21 16.51
N ALA A 430 -25.41 20.14 17.18
CA ALA A 430 -24.13 20.09 17.87
C ALA A 430 -22.92 20.32 16.92
N LEU A 431 -23.05 19.96 15.64
CA LEU A 431 -21.99 20.12 14.64
C LEU A 431 -21.85 21.55 14.12
N LYS A 432 -22.84 22.44 14.38
CA LYS A 432 -22.83 23.85 13.94
C LYS A 432 -22.42 24.03 12.47
N LEU A 433 -23.02 23.22 11.60
CA LEU A 433 -22.67 23.13 10.17
C LEU A 433 -22.68 24.50 9.49
N GLU A 434 -21.60 24.83 8.78
CA GLU A 434 -21.44 26.13 8.14
C GLU A 434 -20.95 25.98 6.69
N GLY A 435 -21.84 26.27 5.74
CA GLY A 435 -21.52 26.31 4.31
C GLY A 435 -21.44 24.94 3.63
N TRP A 436 -21.22 24.97 2.32
CA TRP A 436 -21.16 23.77 1.49
C TRP A 436 -19.74 23.23 1.34
N GLY A 437 -18.78 24.10 1.05
CA GLY A 437 -17.45 23.73 0.56
C GLY A 437 -16.48 23.21 1.62
N CYS A 438 -15.74 22.14 1.27
CA CYS A 438 -14.74 21.51 2.13
C CYS A 438 -13.64 22.48 2.59
N HIS A 439 -13.51 22.66 3.91
CA HIS A 439 -12.53 23.54 4.55
C HIS A 439 -11.11 22.97 4.55
N VAL A 440 -10.95 21.66 4.29
CA VAL A 440 -9.63 20.99 4.29
C VAL A 440 -8.68 21.54 3.20
N HIS A 441 -9.17 22.33 2.24
CA HIS A 441 -8.32 23.04 1.26
C HIS A 441 -7.84 24.43 1.72
N LEU A 442 -8.33 24.97 2.85
CA LEU A 442 -7.95 26.30 3.36
C LEU A 442 -6.54 26.33 3.97
N ASN A 443 -5.71 27.31 3.63
CA ASN A 443 -4.34 27.37 4.18
C ASN A 443 -4.31 27.71 5.69
N GLY A 444 -3.32 27.16 6.40
CA GLY A 444 -3.05 27.45 7.82
C GLY A 444 -3.95 26.72 8.81
N ASN A 445 -3.82 27.05 10.10
CA ASN A 445 -4.57 26.45 11.21
C ASN A 445 -6.09 26.66 11.10
N LYS A 446 -6.53 27.67 10.33
CA LYS A 446 -7.95 27.99 10.11
C LYS A 446 -8.75 26.83 9.51
N ALA A 447 -8.13 25.97 8.70
CA ALA A 447 -8.80 24.79 8.17
C ALA A 447 -9.21 23.81 9.28
N PHE A 448 -8.28 23.52 10.19
CA PHE A 448 -8.47 22.52 11.23
C PHE A 448 -9.40 23.02 12.34
N SER A 449 -9.32 24.31 12.69
CA SER A 449 -10.30 24.91 13.60
C SER A 449 -11.71 24.85 13.01
N LYS A 450 -11.89 25.24 11.75
CA LYS A 450 -13.19 25.13 11.08
C LYS A 450 -13.69 23.69 10.97
N LEU A 451 -12.82 22.74 10.66
CA LEU A 451 -13.17 21.31 10.58
C LEU A 451 -13.74 20.77 11.92
N ARG A 452 -13.35 21.35 13.06
CA ARG A 452 -13.78 20.94 14.39
C ARG A 452 -14.96 21.74 14.91
N ASP A 453 -14.90 23.06 14.78
CA ASP A 453 -15.84 23.98 15.44
C ASP A 453 -17.11 24.21 14.60
N ASN A 454 -16.94 24.29 13.27
CA ASN A 454 -17.97 24.67 12.30
C ASN A 454 -17.71 24.01 10.93
N PRO A 455 -17.70 22.66 10.83
CA PRO A 455 -17.47 21.97 9.57
C PRO A 455 -18.52 22.37 8.52
N SER A 456 -18.11 22.41 7.26
CA SER A 456 -19.09 22.51 6.16
C SER A 456 -19.87 21.20 6.02
N LEU A 457 -20.96 21.22 5.27
CA LEU A 457 -21.75 20.03 5.01
C LEU A 457 -20.93 18.93 4.27
N LEU A 458 -20.02 19.31 3.36
CA LEU A 458 -19.08 18.38 2.74
C LEU A 458 -18.01 17.85 3.71
N ASP A 459 -17.50 18.70 4.61
CA ASP A 459 -16.54 18.27 5.63
C ASP A 459 -17.17 17.23 6.56
N ALA A 460 -18.39 17.49 7.04
CA ALA A 460 -19.13 16.57 7.90
C ALA A 460 -19.37 15.22 7.21
N LEU A 461 -19.77 15.24 5.93
CA LEU A 461 -19.92 14.00 5.15
C LEU A 461 -18.59 13.25 5.03
N MET A 462 -17.50 13.97 4.72
CA MET A 462 -16.17 13.37 4.62
C MET A 462 -15.75 12.73 5.94
N ILE A 463 -15.99 13.39 7.07
CA ILE A 463 -15.74 12.84 8.41
C ILE A 463 -16.59 11.58 8.64
N LEU A 464 -17.88 11.59 8.29
CA LEU A 464 -18.75 10.42 8.39
C LEU A 464 -18.24 9.23 7.56
N VAL A 465 -17.78 9.45 6.33
CA VAL A 465 -17.19 8.38 5.50
C VAL A 465 -15.90 7.84 6.15
N GLY A 466 -15.11 8.71 6.77
CA GLY A 466 -13.98 8.31 7.60
C GLY A 466 -14.40 7.42 8.78
N ALA A 467 -15.45 7.80 9.50
CA ALA A 467 -16.02 7.03 10.60
C ALA A 467 -16.51 5.64 10.14
N ILE A 468 -17.26 5.58 9.04
CA ILE A 468 -17.72 4.32 8.42
C ILE A 468 -16.53 3.42 8.09
N THR A 469 -15.49 3.99 7.46
CA THR A 469 -14.28 3.25 7.11
C THR A 469 -13.60 2.67 8.35
N ILE A 470 -13.48 3.46 9.42
CA ILE A 470 -12.84 3.04 10.68
C ILE A 470 -13.65 1.93 11.34
N VAL A 471 -14.96 2.08 11.51
CA VAL A 471 -15.79 1.02 12.13
C VAL A 471 -15.72 -0.27 11.33
N VAL A 472 -15.82 -0.22 10.00
CA VAL A 472 -15.72 -1.43 9.17
C VAL A 472 -14.32 -2.06 9.28
N ALA A 473 -13.26 -1.26 9.20
CA ALA A 473 -11.88 -1.78 9.22
C ALA A 473 -11.41 -2.26 10.61
N THR A 474 -11.97 -1.71 11.69
CA THR A 474 -11.71 -2.16 13.05
C THR A 474 -12.53 -3.41 13.39
N MET A 475 -13.75 -3.55 12.87
CA MET A 475 -14.63 -4.70 13.20
C MET A 475 -14.49 -5.88 12.22
N LYS A 476 -13.88 -5.65 11.05
CA LYS A 476 -13.54 -6.68 10.08
C LYS A 476 -12.10 -6.48 9.63
N PRO A 477 -11.22 -7.50 9.72
CA PRO A 477 -9.85 -7.42 9.23
C PRO A 477 -9.85 -7.50 7.69
N ILE A 478 -10.26 -6.43 7.03
CA ILE A 478 -10.31 -6.26 5.57
C ILE A 478 -9.01 -5.64 5.04
N ARG A 479 -8.62 -5.93 3.79
CA ARG A 479 -7.50 -5.20 3.15
C ARG A 479 -8.01 -3.90 2.54
N GLU A 480 -7.17 -2.87 2.51
CA GLU A 480 -7.53 -1.57 1.91
C GLU A 480 -8.04 -1.72 0.46
N SER A 481 -7.39 -2.55 -0.34
CA SER A 481 -7.81 -2.82 -1.71
C SER A 481 -9.14 -3.57 -1.82
N GLU A 482 -9.48 -4.41 -0.84
CA GLU A 482 -10.75 -5.14 -0.79
C GLU A 482 -11.88 -4.20 -0.37
N PHE A 483 -11.62 -3.34 0.62
CA PHE A 483 -12.57 -2.30 1.04
C PHE A 483 -12.93 -1.38 -0.13
N ARG A 484 -11.92 -0.86 -0.87
CA ARG A 484 -12.12 -0.01 -2.05
C ARG A 484 -12.87 -0.69 -3.20
N ALA A 485 -13.01 -2.01 -3.17
CA ALA A 485 -13.64 -2.82 -4.20
C ALA A 485 -15.02 -3.34 -3.80
N LEU A 486 -15.53 -2.96 -2.62
CA LEU A 486 -16.82 -3.44 -2.15
C LEU A 486 -17.91 -3.11 -3.17
N LYS A 487 -18.71 -4.12 -3.49
CA LYS A 487 -19.84 -4.00 -4.40
C LYS A 487 -21.08 -3.50 -3.69
N ARG A 488 -22.02 -2.97 -4.45
CA ARG A 488 -23.29 -2.45 -3.97
C ARG A 488 -24.10 -3.51 -3.21
N ASP A 489 -24.00 -4.77 -3.58
CA ASP A 489 -24.67 -5.93 -2.99
C ASP A 489 -23.84 -6.66 -1.92
N CYS A 490 -22.77 -6.03 -1.40
CA CYS A 490 -21.84 -6.70 -0.50
C CYS A 490 -22.45 -7.14 0.85
N LEU A 491 -23.56 -6.54 1.27
CA LEU A 491 -24.17 -6.82 2.57
C LEU A 491 -25.28 -7.88 2.44
N LEU A 492 -25.13 -8.97 3.19
CA LEU A 492 -26.09 -10.07 3.28
C LEU A 492 -26.66 -10.12 4.70
N PHE A 493 -27.94 -10.45 4.83
CA PHE A 493 -28.58 -10.72 6.11
C PHE A 493 -29.09 -12.15 6.10
N VAL A 494 -28.69 -12.93 7.09
CA VAL A 494 -29.09 -14.32 7.29
C VAL A 494 -30.01 -14.36 8.50
N ASP A 495 -31.26 -14.75 8.28
CA ASP A 495 -32.25 -14.84 9.36
C ASP A 495 -31.80 -15.84 10.43
N GLY A 496 -31.96 -15.48 11.71
CA GLY A 496 -31.47 -16.26 12.85
C GLY A 496 -29.96 -16.21 13.11
N ASP A 497 -29.15 -15.56 12.27
CA ASP A 497 -27.69 -15.47 12.44
C ASP A 497 -27.21 -14.00 12.48
N GLY A 498 -27.39 -13.24 11.40
CA GLY A 498 -27.07 -11.82 11.37
C GLY A 498 -26.50 -11.32 10.05
N TYR A 499 -25.64 -10.30 10.11
CA TYR A 499 -25.09 -9.64 8.93
C TYR A 499 -23.75 -10.24 8.48
N TRP A 500 -23.60 -10.37 7.17
CA TRP A 500 -22.41 -10.88 6.51
C TRP A 500 -21.93 -9.92 5.42
N LEU A 501 -20.62 -9.75 5.28
CA LEU A 501 -19.97 -8.97 4.25
C LEU A 501 -19.32 -9.88 3.20
N SER A 502 -19.90 -9.88 2.01
CA SER A 502 -19.35 -10.48 0.78
C SER A 502 -18.31 -9.56 0.15
N GLN A 503 -17.17 -10.12 -0.24
CA GLN A 503 -16.07 -9.38 -0.86
C GLN A 503 -15.29 -10.24 -1.86
N ASP A 504 -14.71 -9.58 -2.85
CA ASP A 504 -13.83 -10.22 -3.82
C ASP A 504 -12.42 -10.40 -3.24
N MET A 505 -11.93 -11.65 -3.17
CA MET A 505 -10.67 -11.98 -2.51
C MET A 505 -9.45 -11.73 -3.42
N ARG A 506 -8.94 -10.50 -3.42
CA ARG A 506 -7.84 -10.02 -4.30
C ARG A 506 -6.48 -10.71 -4.17
N LYS A 507 -6.25 -11.58 -3.17
CA LYS A 507 -5.02 -12.38 -3.01
C LYS A 507 -5.19 -13.85 -3.39
N LYS A 508 -6.40 -14.28 -3.75
CA LYS A 508 -6.71 -15.62 -4.26
C LYS A 508 -7.02 -15.56 -5.75
N ASN A 509 -6.24 -14.79 -6.50
CA ASN A 509 -6.51 -14.62 -7.93
C ASN A 509 -5.97 -15.83 -8.69
N VAL A 510 -6.73 -16.28 -9.68
CA VAL A 510 -6.20 -17.08 -10.80
C VAL A 510 -6.37 -16.18 -12.02
N GLY A 511 -5.27 -15.56 -12.48
CA GLY A 511 -5.34 -14.48 -13.47
C GLY A 511 -6.04 -13.21 -12.94
N ASP A 512 -6.93 -12.61 -13.74
CA ASP A 512 -7.72 -11.41 -13.38
C ASP A 512 -9.12 -11.73 -12.78
N VAL A 513 -9.37 -12.98 -12.36
CA VAL A 513 -10.66 -13.42 -11.79
C VAL A 513 -10.59 -13.49 -10.26
N TRP A 514 -11.59 -12.92 -9.57
CA TRP A 514 -11.65 -12.85 -8.11
C TRP A 514 -12.67 -13.85 -7.54
N PRO A 515 -12.30 -14.72 -6.59
CA PRO A 515 -13.25 -15.56 -5.88
C PRO A 515 -14.03 -14.73 -4.85
N LYS A 516 -15.35 -14.92 -4.82
CA LYS A 516 -16.25 -14.30 -3.83
C LYS A 516 -16.21 -15.08 -2.52
N ASP A 517 -16.15 -14.37 -1.40
CA ASP A 517 -16.18 -14.98 -0.06
C ASP A 517 -16.89 -14.05 0.93
N ALA A 518 -17.69 -14.59 1.85
CA ALA A 518 -18.50 -13.82 2.80
C ALA A 518 -18.07 -14.07 4.26
N ARG A 519 -18.08 -13.02 5.10
CA ARG A 519 -17.73 -13.13 6.53
C ARG A 519 -18.72 -12.38 7.42
N PRO A 520 -18.99 -12.88 8.64
CA PRO A 520 -19.87 -12.17 9.57
C PRO A 520 -19.29 -10.79 9.93
N ILE A 521 -20.19 -9.84 10.12
CA ILE A 521 -19.87 -8.50 10.64
C ILE A 521 -20.89 -8.09 11.71
N PRO A 522 -20.50 -7.31 12.72
CA PRO A 522 -21.44 -6.79 13.70
C PRO A 522 -22.49 -5.86 13.08
N THR A 523 -23.67 -5.78 13.70
CA THR A 523 -24.77 -4.91 13.26
C THR A 523 -24.35 -3.47 13.03
N VAL A 524 -23.49 -2.90 13.89
CA VAL A 524 -23.03 -1.51 13.73
C VAL A 524 -22.19 -1.30 12.45
N ALA A 525 -21.39 -2.28 12.05
CA ALA A 525 -20.65 -2.23 10.79
C ALA A 525 -21.59 -2.39 9.60
N ALA A 526 -22.64 -3.22 9.73
CA ALA A 526 -23.69 -3.33 8.73
C ALA A 526 -24.47 -2.01 8.57
N THR A 527 -24.84 -1.35 9.67
CA THR A 527 -25.47 -0.02 9.66
C THR A 527 -24.58 1.01 8.97
N ALA A 528 -23.27 1.01 9.25
CA ALA A 528 -22.32 1.91 8.60
C ALA A 528 -22.29 1.69 7.07
N LEU A 529 -22.28 0.45 6.60
CA LEU A 529 -22.33 0.11 5.18
C LEU A 529 -23.68 0.45 4.54
N GLN A 530 -24.78 0.30 5.26
CA GLN A 530 -26.11 0.70 4.78
C GLN A 530 -26.21 2.21 4.59
N LEU A 531 -25.67 3.01 5.53
CA LEU A 531 -25.59 4.48 5.38
C LEU A 531 -24.80 4.86 4.12
N LEU A 532 -23.66 4.20 3.91
CA LEU A 532 -22.85 4.41 2.71
C LEU A 532 -23.60 4.00 1.44
N LYS A 533 -24.32 2.88 1.46
CA LYS A 533 -25.14 2.42 0.34
C LYS A 533 -26.24 3.43 -0.02
N VAL A 534 -26.98 3.93 0.96
CA VAL A 534 -28.02 4.95 0.74
C VAL A 534 -27.40 6.20 0.12
N LEU A 535 -26.29 6.68 0.68
CA LEU A 535 -25.56 7.83 0.15
C LEU A 535 -25.17 7.63 -1.33
N THR A 536 -24.54 6.50 -1.66
CA THR A 536 -23.98 6.30 -2.99
C THR A 536 -25.02 5.92 -4.04
N ASP A 537 -26.07 5.18 -3.67
CA ASP A 537 -27.20 4.89 -4.55
C ASP A 537 -27.95 6.19 -4.93
N GLU A 538 -28.26 7.03 -3.95
CA GLU A 538 -28.97 8.28 -4.21
C GLU A 538 -28.12 9.29 -5.00
N LEU A 539 -26.80 9.35 -4.76
CA LEU A 539 -25.91 10.18 -5.57
C LEU A 539 -25.87 9.75 -7.04
N LYS A 540 -25.77 8.44 -7.29
CA LYS A 540 -25.81 7.91 -8.67
C LYS A 540 -27.14 8.21 -9.34
N ASN A 541 -28.24 8.13 -8.60
CA ASN A 541 -29.57 8.49 -9.10
C ASN A 541 -29.66 9.99 -9.44
N ILE A 542 -29.19 10.87 -8.56
CA ILE A 542 -29.21 12.34 -8.79
C ILE A 542 -28.39 12.71 -10.04
N LEU A 543 -27.28 12.01 -10.27
CA LEU A 543 -26.36 12.26 -11.36
C LEU A 543 -26.66 11.45 -12.64
N ASN A 544 -27.74 10.65 -12.65
CA ASN A 544 -28.12 9.76 -13.75
C ASN A 544 -26.94 8.90 -14.25
N VAL A 545 -26.22 8.26 -13.33
CA VAL A 545 -25.09 7.39 -13.69
C VAL A 545 -25.61 6.13 -14.38
N GLU A 546 -25.20 5.91 -15.63
CA GLU A 546 -25.62 4.74 -16.42
C GLU A 546 -24.56 3.63 -16.48
N ASP A 547 -23.30 3.96 -16.16
CA ASP A 547 -22.18 3.02 -16.26
C ASP A 547 -22.36 1.85 -15.27
N PRO A 548 -22.57 0.60 -15.76
CA PRO A 548 -22.86 -0.55 -14.88
C PRO A 548 -21.77 -0.82 -13.85
N TRP A 549 -20.51 -0.52 -14.19
CA TRP A 549 -19.38 -0.74 -13.30
C TRP A 549 -19.37 0.26 -12.14
N ILE A 550 -19.80 1.51 -12.38
CA ILE A 550 -19.97 2.51 -11.31
C ILE A 550 -21.23 2.19 -10.50
N LEU A 551 -22.31 1.78 -11.16
CA LEU A 551 -23.54 1.35 -10.49
C LEU A 551 -23.29 0.19 -9.50
N ASP A 552 -22.43 -0.77 -9.85
CA ASP A 552 -22.05 -1.89 -8.97
C ASP A 552 -21.10 -1.49 -7.82
N SER A 553 -20.42 -0.34 -7.86
CA SER A 553 -19.43 0.07 -6.85
C SER A 553 -20.09 0.70 -5.61
N LEU A 554 -19.84 0.18 -4.40
CA LEU A 554 -20.34 0.80 -3.16
C LEU A 554 -19.66 2.14 -2.85
N LEU A 555 -18.35 2.25 -3.13
CA LEU A 555 -17.52 3.42 -2.78
C LEU A 555 -17.49 4.46 -3.90
N THR A 556 -18.67 4.91 -4.29
CA THR A 556 -18.89 5.96 -5.27
C THR A 556 -19.17 7.27 -4.52
N LEU A 557 -18.12 7.99 -4.16
CA LEU A 557 -18.19 9.17 -3.28
C LEU A 557 -18.26 10.48 -4.10
N PRO A 558 -18.85 11.55 -3.54
CA PRO A 558 -18.81 12.87 -4.17
C PRO A 558 -17.38 13.45 -4.12
N SER A 559 -17.11 14.43 -4.97
CA SER A 559 -15.82 15.12 -4.97
C SER A 559 -15.66 16.00 -3.72
N PHE A 560 -14.81 15.59 -2.77
CA PHE A 560 -14.52 16.35 -1.54
C PHE A 560 -13.56 17.55 -1.74
N GLY A 561 -13.14 17.82 -2.97
CA GLY A 561 -12.22 18.93 -3.24
C GLY A 561 -12.47 19.70 -4.52
N ARG A 562 -13.51 19.33 -5.26
CA ARG A 562 -13.94 20.04 -6.44
C ARG A 562 -15.45 20.12 -6.38
N TYR A 563 -15.97 21.21 -6.88
CA TYR A 563 -17.39 21.54 -6.78
C TYR A 563 -18.19 20.82 -7.87
N GLU A 564 -17.74 19.61 -8.22
CA GLU A 564 -18.15 18.82 -9.36
C GLU A 564 -19.44 18.06 -9.04
N ALA A 565 -20.37 18.11 -9.99
CA ALA A 565 -21.53 17.22 -10.03
C ALA A 565 -21.11 15.86 -10.61
N GLU A 566 -20.10 15.23 -10.01
CA GLU A 566 -19.52 13.99 -10.50
C GLU A 566 -19.21 13.04 -9.34
N VAL A 567 -19.21 11.76 -9.68
CA VAL A 567 -18.76 10.71 -8.78
C VAL A 567 -17.50 10.05 -9.34
N ASP A 568 -16.52 9.84 -8.47
CA ASP A 568 -15.34 9.08 -8.84
C ASP A 568 -15.70 7.59 -8.94
N GLY A 569 -15.50 7.00 -10.12
CA GLY A 569 -15.79 5.58 -10.32
C GLY A 569 -14.95 4.65 -9.43
N THR A 570 -13.71 5.03 -9.07
CA THR A 570 -12.87 4.27 -8.13
C THR A 570 -12.24 5.17 -7.10
N LEU A 571 -12.58 4.97 -5.82
CA LEU A 571 -11.85 5.62 -4.74
C LEU A 571 -10.38 5.20 -4.76
N SER A 572 -9.46 6.14 -4.93
CA SER A 572 -8.02 5.86 -4.88
C SER A 572 -7.51 5.68 -3.44
N THR A 573 -6.39 4.97 -3.27
CA THR A 573 -5.70 4.88 -1.96
C THR A 573 -5.37 6.26 -1.38
N HIS A 574 -5.01 7.22 -2.22
CA HIS A 574 -4.69 8.57 -1.77
C HIS A 574 -5.91 9.31 -1.24
N GLN A 575 -7.06 9.19 -1.92
CA GLN A 575 -8.31 9.81 -1.46
C GLN A 575 -8.80 9.19 -0.15
N LEU A 576 -8.80 7.85 -0.05
CA LEU A 576 -9.21 7.17 1.18
C LEU A 576 -8.32 7.55 2.37
N ASN A 577 -7.01 7.62 2.17
CA ASN A 577 -6.09 8.07 3.22
C ASN A 577 -6.33 9.54 3.60
N GLY A 578 -6.67 10.41 2.65
CA GLY A 578 -7.05 11.79 2.93
C GLY A 578 -8.34 11.91 3.75
N ILE A 579 -9.32 11.05 3.51
CA ILE A 579 -10.56 10.97 4.30
C ILE A 579 -10.26 10.51 5.73
N LEU A 580 -9.44 9.47 5.90
CA LEU A 580 -8.99 9.01 7.22
C LEU A 580 -8.18 10.09 7.96
N ASP A 581 -7.32 10.82 7.24
CA ASP A 581 -6.55 11.93 7.79
C ASP A 581 -7.48 13.05 8.30
N ALA A 582 -8.51 13.41 7.53
CA ALA A 582 -9.49 14.41 7.93
C ALA A 582 -10.29 13.99 9.17
N PHE A 583 -10.66 12.71 9.29
CA PHE A 583 -11.30 12.18 10.49
C PHE A 583 -10.37 12.31 11.71
N CYS A 584 -9.10 11.92 11.59
CA CYS A 584 -8.13 12.07 12.67
C CYS A 584 -7.91 13.53 13.07
N ASP A 585 -7.88 14.46 12.10
CA ASP A 585 -7.76 15.91 12.35
C ASP A 585 -9.01 16.51 13.00
N HIS A 586 -10.20 15.98 12.70
CA HIS A 586 -11.44 16.34 13.36
C HIS A 586 -11.46 15.87 14.83
N VAL A 587 -11.14 14.59 15.07
CA VAL A 587 -11.09 14.04 16.44
C VAL A 587 -9.98 14.68 17.27
N ALA A 588 -8.86 15.04 16.63
CA ALA A 588 -7.74 15.76 17.23
C ALA A 588 -7.18 15.15 18.52
N LEU A 589 -6.93 13.84 18.52
CA LEU A 589 -6.17 13.19 19.60
C LEU A 589 -4.81 13.89 19.81
N PRO A 590 -4.31 13.95 21.06
CA PRO A 590 -3.07 14.66 21.37
C PRO A 590 -1.89 14.07 20.58
N PRO A 591 -0.97 14.92 20.08
CA PRO A 591 0.27 14.44 19.50
C PRO A 591 1.18 13.82 20.58
N ASP A 592 2.12 12.99 20.15
CA ASP A 592 3.18 12.44 20.99
C ASP A 592 4.22 13.51 21.38
N ALA A 593 5.19 13.10 22.19
CA ALA A 593 6.29 13.97 22.65
C ALA A 593 7.13 14.58 21.51
N THR A 594 7.06 14.03 20.30
CA THR A 594 7.77 14.53 19.11
C THR A 594 6.87 15.36 18.19
N GLY A 595 5.65 15.68 18.62
CA GLY A 595 4.68 16.46 17.85
C GLY A 595 3.97 15.67 16.75
N ARG A 596 4.08 14.33 16.73
CA ARG A 596 3.42 13.47 15.74
C ARG A 596 2.05 13.02 16.25
N ARG A 597 1.04 12.96 15.39
CA ARG A 597 -0.27 12.35 15.70
C ARG A 597 -0.37 10.98 15.03
N TRP A 598 -1.07 10.05 15.67
CA TRP A 598 -1.39 8.78 15.04
C TRP A 598 -2.49 8.96 13.99
N TYR A 599 -2.14 8.83 12.71
CA TYR A 599 -3.11 8.82 11.61
C TYR A 599 -3.41 7.39 11.17
N LEU A 600 -4.68 7.00 11.27
CA LEU A 600 -5.12 5.63 11.04
C LEU A 600 -4.95 5.19 9.58
N ARG A 601 -4.57 3.93 9.38
CA ARG A 601 -4.67 3.25 8.08
C ARG A 601 -5.36 1.91 8.22
N ILE A 602 -6.06 1.48 7.18
CA ILE A 602 -6.80 0.20 7.17
C ILE A 602 -5.91 -0.98 7.54
N HIS A 603 -4.66 -1.01 7.07
CA HIS A 603 -3.77 -2.10 7.43
C HIS A 603 -3.35 -2.08 8.91
N GLU A 604 -3.28 -0.93 9.58
CA GLU A 604 -3.03 -0.88 11.03
C GLU A 604 -4.25 -1.38 11.81
N MET A 605 -5.46 -1.00 11.40
CA MET A 605 -6.70 -1.47 12.02
C MET A 605 -6.90 -2.98 11.83
N ARG A 606 -6.63 -3.50 10.62
CA ARG A 606 -6.60 -4.94 10.34
C ARG A 606 -5.65 -5.68 11.28
N LYS A 607 -4.46 -5.12 11.50
CA LYS A 607 -3.45 -5.70 12.39
C LYS A 607 -3.90 -5.65 13.85
N SER A 608 -4.43 -4.50 14.28
CA SER A 608 -4.98 -4.32 15.63
C SER A 608 -6.07 -5.35 15.91
N PHE A 609 -7.03 -5.53 14.98
CA PHE A 609 -8.08 -6.53 15.12
C PHE A 609 -7.51 -7.93 15.33
N LEU A 610 -6.55 -8.36 14.50
CA LEU A 610 -6.00 -9.72 14.60
C LEU A 610 -5.23 -9.94 15.90
N ILE A 611 -4.48 -8.94 16.34
CA ILE A 611 -3.76 -8.99 17.62
C ILE A 611 -4.77 -9.04 18.76
N THR A 612 -5.73 -8.11 18.82
CA THR A 612 -6.76 -8.07 19.87
C THR A 612 -7.62 -9.33 19.89
N PHE A 613 -8.00 -9.86 18.73
CA PHE A 613 -8.76 -11.12 18.62
C PHE A 613 -7.98 -12.30 19.17
N PHE A 614 -6.68 -12.40 18.84
CA PHE A 614 -5.81 -13.42 19.43
C PHE A 614 -5.62 -13.19 20.94
N TRP A 615 -5.57 -11.94 21.41
CA TRP A 615 -5.50 -11.63 22.84
C TRP A 615 -6.74 -12.13 23.60
N MET A 616 -7.92 -11.99 23.02
CA MET A 616 -9.17 -12.39 23.69
C MET A 616 -9.42 -13.89 23.64
N TYR A 617 -9.05 -14.55 22.54
CA TYR A 617 -9.46 -15.94 22.28
C TYR A 617 -8.31 -16.95 22.21
N ARG A 618 -7.06 -16.48 22.26
CA ARG A 618 -5.84 -17.29 22.21
C ARG A 618 -5.83 -18.28 21.03
N TYR A 619 -5.09 -19.37 21.22
CA TYR A 619 -4.85 -20.45 20.28
C TYR A 619 -6.11 -21.19 19.81
N SER A 620 -7.16 -21.29 20.65
CA SER A 620 -8.39 -22.01 20.30
C SER A 620 -9.15 -21.43 19.09
N ASN A 621 -8.87 -20.17 18.73
CA ASN A 621 -9.54 -19.47 17.63
C ASN A 621 -8.57 -18.91 16.57
N LEU A 622 -7.35 -19.43 16.49
CA LEU A 622 -6.41 -19.02 15.43
C LEU A 622 -6.96 -19.34 14.03
N ASP A 623 -7.68 -20.44 13.88
CA ASP A 623 -8.34 -20.78 12.61
C ASP A 623 -9.47 -19.80 12.28
N ALA A 624 -10.26 -19.37 13.27
CA ALA A 624 -11.27 -18.33 13.10
C ALA A 624 -10.64 -17.00 12.69
N ALA A 625 -9.50 -16.62 13.31
CA ALA A 625 -8.73 -15.43 12.96
C ALA A 625 -8.18 -15.50 11.51
N ARG A 626 -7.66 -16.65 11.10
CA ARG A 626 -7.21 -16.91 9.72
C ARG A 626 -8.38 -16.82 8.74
N TRP A 627 -9.51 -17.46 9.08
CA TRP A 627 -10.71 -17.50 8.27
C TRP A 627 -11.29 -16.11 8.07
N ILE A 628 -11.55 -15.36 9.15
CA ILE A 628 -12.12 -14.00 9.09
C ILE A 628 -11.21 -13.00 8.35
N ALA A 629 -9.89 -13.16 8.45
CA ALA A 629 -8.91 -12.38 7.72
C ALA A 629 -8.78 -12.75 6.24
N GLY A 630 -9.27 -13.93 5.82
CA GLY A 630 -9.00 -14.47 4.49
C GLY A 630 -7.51 -14.68 4.23
N HIS A 631 -6.80 -15.27 5.19
CA HIS A 631 -5.40 -15.68 5.05
C HIS A 631 -5.33 -17.13 4.54
N ASN A 632 -4.47 -17.38 3.56
CA ASN A 632 -4.25 -18.74 3.02
C ASN A 632 -3.21 -19.53 3.80
N ASN A 633 -2.38 -18.84 4.61
CA ASN A 633 -1.25 -19.43 5.29
C ASN A 633 -1.30 -18.97 6.77
N PRO A 634 -1.56 -19.88 7.72
CA PRO A 634 -1.58 -19.60 9.15
C PRO A 634 -0.20 -19.37 9.75
N GLU A 635 0.87 -19.93 9.17
CA GLU A 635 2.24 -19.69 9.65
C GLU A 635 2.59 -18.20 9.53
N HIS A 636 2.19 -17.55 8.43
CA HIS A 636 2.29 -16.11 8.24
C HIS A 636 1.43 -15.31 9.21
N LEU A 637 0.30 -15.83 9.69
CA LEU A 637 -0.51 -15.18 10.73
C LEU A 637 0.16 -15.34 12.10
N TYR A 638 0.74 -16.50 12.37
CA TYR A 638 1.34 -16.83 13.66
C TYR A 638 2.70 -16.16 13.86
N THR A 639 3.62 -16.26 12.89
CA THR A 639 4.84 -15.47 12.88
C THR A 639 4.53 -13.98 12.97
N TYR A 640 3.39 -13.56 12.40
CA TYR A 640 2.91 -12.19 12.50
C TYR A 640 2.42 -11.83 13.92
N ILE A 641 1.74 -12.75 14.60
CA ILE A 641 1.25 -12.58 15.97
C ILE A 641 2.45 -12.61 16.95
N GLN A 642 3.28 -13.67 16.92
CA GLN A 642 4.52 -13.81 17.71
C GLN A 642 5.44 -12.59 17.61
N ALA A 643 5.57 -12.02 16.40
CA ALA A 643 6.38 -10.85 16.14
C ALA A 643 5.99 -9.56 16.89
N ASN A 644 4.78 -9.50 17.44
CA ASN A 644 4.24 -8.30 18.10
C ASN A 644 3.99 -8.50 19.59
N PHE A 645 4.44 -9.60 20.19
CA PHE A 645 4.46 -9.74 21.66
C PHE A 645 5.80 -9.27 22.23
N PRO A 646 5.79 -8.64 23.41
CA PRO A 646 6.97 -8.55 24.25
C PRO A 646 7.51 -9.96 24.51
N GLY A 647 8.85 -10.12 24.48
CA GLY A 647 9.51 -11.42 24.63
C GLY A 647 9.14 -12.18 25.90
N ASP A 648 8.67 -11.47 26.93
CA ASP A 648 8.35 -12.04 28.24
C ASP A 648 6.86 -12.44 28.38
N GLU A 649 5.96 -11.92 27.53
CA GLU A 649 4.52 -12.23 27.63
C GLU A 649 4.11 -13.47 26.84
N LEU A 650 4.82 -13.78 25.76
CA LEU A 650 4.51 -14.92 24.90
C LEU A 650 4.76 -16.27 25.60
N PRO A 651 5.89 -16.49 26.30
CA PRO A 651 6.14 -17.75 27.02
C PRO A 651 5.10 -18.02 28.12
N ALA A 652 4.67 -16.99 28.84
CA ALA A 652 3.62 -17.11 29.86
C ALA A 652 2.27 -17.52 29.26
N ILE A 653 1.89 -16.95 28.11
CA ILE A 653 0.65 -17.31 27.39
C ILE A 653 0.73 -18.73 26.81
N GLU A 654 1.89 -19.11 26.28
CA GLU A 654 2.14 -20.47 25.78
C GLU A 654 2.07 -21.50 26.91
N ALA A 655 2.65 -21.18 28.09
CA ALA A 655 2.59 -21.99 29.30
C ALA A 655 1.17 -22.16 29.84
N GLU A 656 0.39 -21.08 29.89
CA GLU A 656 -1.02 -21.14 30.30
C GLU A 656 -1.84 -22.04 29.36
N TYR A 657 -1.69 -21.87 28.05
CA TYR A 657 -2.40 -22.68 27.06
C TYR A 657 -1.97 -24.16 27.11
N ALA A 658 -0.67 -24.44 27.18
CA ALA A 658 -0.14 -25.80 27.30
C ALA A 658 -0.62 -26.49 28.59
N SER A 659 -0.62 -25.77 29.72
CA SER A 659 -1.15 -26.26 30.99
C SER A 659 -2.63 -26.65 30.87
N GLN A 660 -3.47 -25.77 30.30
CA GLN A 660 -4.89 -26.08 30.11
C GLN A 660 -5.11 -27.31 29.23
N ILE A 661 -4.37 -27.40 28.13
CA ILE A 661 -4.47 -28.49 27.16
C ILE A 661 -4.01 -29.84 27.75
N LEU A 662 -2.95 -29.85 28.57
CA LEU A 662 -2.52 -31.05 29.31
C LEU A 662 -3.58 -31.50 30.33
N ARG A 663 -4.23 -30.58 31.03
CA ARG A 663 -5.32 -30.89 31.96
C ARG A 663 -6.54 -31.49 31.26
N ASP A 664 -6.88 -30.96 30.08
CA ASP A 664 -8.00 -31.46 29.28
C ASP A 664 -7.68 -32.84 28.67
N TYR A 665 -6.40 -33.08 28.34
CA TYR A 665 -5.90 -34.38 27.89
C TYR A 665 -6.12 -35.48 28.94
N ASP A 666 -5.73 -35.23 30.19
CA ASP A 666 -5.90 -36.19 31.31
C ASP A 666 -7.36 -36.47 31.64
N ARG A 667 -8.22 -35.45 31.50
CA ARG A 667 -9.65 -35.56 31.86
C ARG A 667 -10.49 -36.35 30.86
N CYS A 668 -10.17 -36.27 29.57
CA CYS A 668 -11.08 -36.76 28.53
C CYS A 668 -10.49 -37.86 27.63
N SER A 669 -9.17 -38.10 27.64
CA SER A 669 -8.49 -39.03 26.73
C SER A 669 -8.86 -38.89 25.24
N THR A 670 -9.55 -37.82 24.85
CA THR A 670 -10.07 -37.56 23.50
C THR A 670 -9.27 -36.42 22.89
N SER A 671 -7.99 -36.67 22.63
CA SER A 671 -7.12 -35.75 21.89
C SER A 671 -6.81 -36.29 20.49
N GLU A 672 -7.84 -36.63 19.72
CA GLU A 672 -7.66 -36.78 18.26
C GLU A 672 -7.36 -35.44 17.56
N LYS A 673 -7.30 -34.30 18.28
CA LYS A 673 -7.24 -32.95 17.70
C LYS A 673 -5.91 -32.19 17.85
N LEU A 674 -4.99 -32.60 18.74
CA LEU A 674 -3.72 -31.90 18.96
C LEU A 674 -2.54 -32.85 18.76
N LYS A 675 -1.72 -32.57 17.73
CA LYS A 675 -0.58 -33.40 17.36
C LYS A 675 0.59 -33.19 18.33
N ASN A 676 1.17 -34.30 18.81
CA ASN A 676 2.31 -34.37 19.74
C ASN A 676 2.05 -33.89 21.18
N ILE A 677 0.80 -33.76 21.60
CA ILE A 677 0.49 -33.49 23.01
C ILE A 677 0.97 -34.61 23.95
N ASP A 678 0.88 -35.87 23.50
CA ASP A 678 1.33 -37.05 24.26
C ASP A 678 2.81 -36.95 24.65
N ALA A 679 3.63 -36.39 23.74
CA ALA A 679 5.05 -36.22 23.95
C ALA A 679 5.34 -35.10 24.97
N LEU A 680 4.58 -34.00 24.93
CA LEU A 680 4.67 -32.96 25.95
C LEU A 680 4.21 -33.49 27.32
N HIS A 681 3.11 -34.25 27.36
CA HIS A 681 2.62 -34.90 28.58
C HIS A 681 3.65 -35.85 29.18
N GLN A 682 4.29 -36.69 28.35
CA GLN A 682 5.35 -37.60 28.79
C GLN A 682 6.55 -36.85 29.38
N GLU A 683 6.98 -35.74 28.76
CA GLU A 683 8.11 -34.96 29.22
C GLU A 683 7.81 -34.27 30.56
N VAL A 684 6.61 -33.72 30.72
CA VAL A 684 6.12 -33.15 32.00
C VAL A 684 6.11 -34.22 33.10
N CYS A 685 5.50 -35.38 32.84
CA CYS A 685 5.43 -36.48 33.80
C CYS A 685 6.83 -37.00 34.18
N THR A 686 7.75 -37.06 33.22
CA THR A 686 9.15 -37.46 33.45
C THR A 686 9.87 -36.45 34.32
N HIS A 687 9.73 -35.14 34.03
CA HIS A 687 10.38 -34.08 34.79
C HIS A 687 9.93 -34.06 36.25
N PHE A 688 8.61 -34.12 36.49
CA PHE A 688 8.04 -34.08 37.84
C PHE A 688 7.96 -35.44 38.53
N SER A 689 8.37 -36.54 37.86
CA SER A 689 8.28 -37.91 38.37
C SER A 689 6.88 -38.30 38.85
N VAL A 690 5.86 -37.88 38.09
CA VAL A 690 4.44 -38.16 38.37
C VAL A 690 3.87 -39.09 37.30
N GLY A 691 2.86 -39.88 37.66
CA GLY A 691 2.14 -40.71 36.69
C GLY A 691 1.07 -39.96 35.89
N ASP A 692 0.72 -38.75 36.32
CA ASP A 692 -0.38 -37.96 35.79
C ASP A 692 -0.12 -36.47 36.10
N VAL A 693 -0.39 -35.57 35.13
CA VAL A 693 -0.09 -34.15 35.29
C VAL A 693 -0.96 -33.53 36.36
N SER A 694 -2.20 -34.03 36.62
CA SER A 694 -3.12 -33.61 37.70
C SER A 694 -2.49 -33.55 39.10
N LEU A 695 -1.39 -34.29 39.31
CA LEU A 695 -0.66 -34.34 40.57
C LEU A 695 0.34 -33.18 40.78
N VAL A 696 0.65 -32.43 39.71
CA VAL A 696 1.50 -31.22 39.76
C VAL A 696 0.62 -30.01 40.02
N ASP A 697 1.01 -29.11 40.92
CA ASP A 697 0.28 -27.87 41.13
C ASP A 697 0.38 -26.93 39.92
N ASP A 698 -0.66 -26.11 39.74
CA ASP A 698 -0.82 -25.25 38.57
C ASP A 698 0.28 -24.18 38.44
N GLU A 699 0.82 -23.70 39.56
CA GLU A 699 1.83 -22.64 39.57
C GLU A 699 3.20 -23.20 39.15
N THR A 700 3.58 -24.35 39.72
CA THR A 700 4.82 -25.07 39.37
C THR A 700 4.78 -25.57 37.93
N LEU A 701 3.65 -26.12 37.46
CA LEU A 701 3.51 -26.59 36.08
C LEU A 701 3.65 -25.43 35.08
N ARG A 702 2.98 -24.29 35.34
CA ARG A 702 3.07 -23.10 34.47
C ARG A 702 4.48 -22.51 34.47
N ALA A 703 5.11 -22.36 35.64
CA ALA A 703 6.47 -21.82 35.74
C ALA A 703 7.49 -22.69 34.99
N TRP A 704 7.35 -24.02 35.06
CA TRP A 704 8.22 -24.92 34.30
C TRP A 704 7.99 -24.78 32.79
N LEU A 705 6.74 -24.83 32.33
CA LEU A 705 6.41 -24.66 30.91
C LEU A 705 6.92 -23.32 30.36
N GLU A 706 6.78 -22.24 31.13
CA GLU A 706 7.23 -20.90 30.76
C GLU A 706 8.75 -20.83 30.55
N ILE A 707 9.53 -21.48 31.42
CA ILE A 707 10.99 -21.60 31.25
C ILE A 707 11.31 -22.36 29.96
N GLN A 708 10.63 -23.49 29.72
CA GLN A 708 10.92 -24.33 28.54
C GLN A 708 10.55 -23.67 27.21
N PHE A 709 9.49 -22.86 27.19
CA PHE A 709 9.17 -22.00 26.03
C PHE A 709 10.21 -20.89 25.86
N SER A 710 10.66 -20.28 26.94
CA SER A 710 11.69 -19.23 26.92
C SER A 710 13.05 -19.74 26.41
N THR A 711 13.39 -21.00 26.68
CA THR A 711 14.63 -21.63 26.21
C THR A 711 14.52 -22.23 24.80
N GLY A 712 13.32 -22.30 24.21
CA GLY A 712 13.09 -22.89 22.89
C GLY A 712 13.10 -24.42 22.85
N GLU A 713 13.04 -25.06 24.02
CA GLU A 713 12.95 -26.52 24.16
C GLU A 713 11.57 -27.03 23.71
N PHE A 714 10.52 -26.22 23.96
CA PHE A 714 9.20 -26.40 23.37
C PHE A 714 8.80 -25.22 22.50
N GLU A 715 8.04 -25.52 21.44
CA GLU A 715 7.36 -24.51 20.64
C GLU A 715 5.93 -24.96 20.30
N ILE A 716 5.00 -24.02 20.39
CA ILE A 716 3.63 -24.19 19.88
C ILE A 716 3.60 -23.73 18.43
N LEU A 717 3.26 -24.61 17.49
CA LEU A 717 3.25 -24.31 16.07
C LEU A 717 1.88 -24.60 15.44
N PRO A 718 1.28 -23.63 14.74
CA PRO A 718 0.13 -23.90 13.91
C PRO A 718 0.55 -24.50 12.57
N TYR A 719 -0.22 -25.48 12.10
CA TYR A 719 -0.06 -26.07 10.78
C TYR A 719 -1.41 -26.19 10.07
N SER A 720 -1.39 -26.14 8.73
CA SER A 720 -2.60 -26.29 7.92
C SER A 720 -2.84 -27.73 7.52
N ILE A 721 -4.04 -28.25 7.75
CA ILE A 721 -4.56 -29.46 7.11
C ILE A 721 -5.50 -29.05 5.98
N LYS A 722 -5.34 -29.67 4.81
CA LYS A 722 -6.27 -29.54 3.69
C LYS A 722 -7.31 -30.65 3.81
N ASN A 723 -8.58 -30.27 3.93
CA ASN A 723 -9.71 -31.17 3.98
C ASN A 723 -9.98 -31.80 2.58
N PRO A 724 -10.70 -32.93 2.52
CA PRO A 724 -11.08 -33.58 1.26
C PRO A 724 -11.92 -32.70 0.31
N ASP A 725 -12.66 -31.73 0.86
CA ASP A 725 -13.44 -30.74 0.10
C ASP A 725 -12.59 -29.56 -0.44
N GLY A 726 -11.28 -29.56 -0.17
CA GLY A 726 -10.36 -28.50 -0.54
C GLY A 726 -10.30 -27.32 0.45
N GLY A 727 -11.08 -27.35 1.54
CA GLY A 727 -10.99 -26.40 2.64
C GLY A 727 -9.67 -26.51 3.39
N LEU A 728 -9.15 -25.39 3.90
CA LEU A 728 -7.98 -25.38 4.79
C LEU A 728 -8.48 -25.24 6.23
N ARG A 729 -7.95 -26.06 7.14
CA ARG A 729 -8.16 -25.98 8.59
C ARG A 729 -6.81 -25.78 9.26
N THR A 730 -6.72 -24.83 10.20
CA THR A 730 -5.53 -24.66 11.04
C THR A 730 -5.67 -25.51 12.29
N GLU A 731 -4.66 -26.32 12.56
CA GLU A 731 -4.50 -27.04 13.83
C GLU A 731 -3.23 -26.59 14.52
N ILE A 732 -3.12 -26.92 15.80
CA ILE A 732 -1.99 -26.56 16.65
C ILE A 732 -1.30 -27.85 17.06
N GLY A 733 0.03 -27.84 17.04
CA GLY A 733 0.84 -28.93 17.52
C GLY A 733 2.00 -28.42 18.36
N PHE A 734 2.57 -29.34 19.13
CA PHE A 734 3.78 -29.08 19.90
C PHE A 734 4.99 -29.61 19.13
N ARG A 735 6.03 -28.79 19.05
CA ARG A 735 7.37 -29.23 18.63
C ARG A 735 8.26 -29.26 19.85
N ILE A 736 8.84 -30.43 20.08
CA ILE A 736 9.90 -30.65 21.06
C ILE A 736 11.21 -30.60 20.28
N THR A 737 12.13 -29.74 20.68
CA THR A 737 13.47 -29.73 20.11
C THR A 737 14.22 -30.91 20.72
N PRO A 738 14.62 -31.94 19.95
CA PRO A 738 15.38 -33.05 20.51
C PRO A 738 16.76 -32.54 20.94
N ILE A 739 17.15 -32.88 22.18
CA ILE A 739 18.48 -32.65 22.75
C ILE A 739 19.56 -33.34 21.91
#